data_AF-A0A5M8EZQ5-F1
#
_entry.id   AF-A0A5M8EZQ5-F1
#
_cell.length_a   1.000
_cell.length_b   1.000
_cell.length_c   1.000
_cell.angle_alpha   90.00
_cell.angle_beta   90.00
_cell.angle_gamma   90.00
#
_symmetry.space_group_name_H-M   'P 1'
#
loop_
_entity.id
_entity.type
_entity.pdbx_description
1 polymer ?
#
loop_
_entity_poly.entity_id
_entity_poly.type
_entity_poly.pdbx_seq_one_letter_code
_entity_poly.pdbx_strand_id
1 'polypeptide(L)'
;MSMSLQNRQRFITHTPIPVGLTVLTPEHPLGPVEHSWPVSRVRRADEGQGDQRPAADVMLGQRLGAAMESGYSIVEVPVNSSLAPALAIYRRLWSQPALQDWLTSKGLETGTLTLHKDFIQGYVVRDGVRTPVRFSTSDASGWWQASAPLRALREVLDPRDRGVTYLADGEQWVPRHLVLQAFGIELPMDMEEANQLEQQLRTQGLSMPPARARSMAADLAQVQLTIGELEERPRLADQLERLITDLPDTTPWDGAQPADGSHTLRQMIEQKGLGTPHTVGDVRNVIQWLRTTLPPAPPLGNYAGFMDWTWAPSQLSAPDKVTLAALANAQLGGAPAEAFDYLKDHGIEDLQADPGGHLQRLLDSPEALDLGERWARSVNWYGTGDIGTTVPKSVCQQMVIAAIKLHADPLAPGKPGQVAGYDLYQPANMGRTFAAIRRDLDNHLINQKGLDSKLAVLAAHIGLAQAAPEFLVRDVPDAIHMGTPAWMELRLGCGMVDNVAPGTSRAMDEEQISAITVLGPTSEAQATLMRLLGLRIITDWAVLNGVIPDAPGGEFSAQMIQTASAAFQQQREDVSCAFTQCASGLPARKSVAIAELLKVFPGITASRLEGMTVQIADAAERRNMRVSEPRRRSLVETYMTGDLTPGKWVLTSDLPQAPALAASSPYQPRREVIAPAEKRNELDARIRRLPALDGLLKTAVDDHRSVLKQAYATQLKLRIAELPLEDRKLLELGNVELFTLRGETGEIQAKETDTHRDAVKYRQGTLIRAEHGATVSYYEVFAKGPIVKRTDLPSQLVLGGVVGKKRVPAPWGAAYVSIVRGTDLAIDVDAYAKGSEPRSTLGPSKVIVEKLGATLTADPRPAGFTFDGYVPDSYSSSKTADIVARITQGNFYEPQETMLARAKGVLPLEQHREAVARDHGILLGLVPFVGAYQEFAAGNIGSGLFSLALDVGGVALAAAGRARSLIRAGRTLAQAPVAGVIRRMGPTLSPLAPKAAWAKPVASFSDKAFDFVREGVLFSSAALNPFDGYPQLLNAATKGLVKLPALVAGGATRLSKSVPHLVTAEEKMRSYLMTAAGQTAPSVPPAAGLSGTNQGVDVHATGHNGRWYAIDPRSGQPFGTPLNEFQQAR
;
A
#
# COMPACT_ATOMS: atom_id res chain seq x y z
N MET A 1 -0.75 -39.78 31.01
CA MET A 1 -0.97 -40.83 32.02
C MET A 1 -2.30 -41.47 31.74
N SER A 2 -2.28 -42.73 31.33
CA SER A 2 -3.43 -43.56 31.01
C SER A 2 -4.16 -44.03 32.27
N MET A 3 -5.49 -44.11 32.22
CA MET A 3 -6.35 -45.19 32.75
C MET A 3 -7.78 -44.64 32.94
N SER A 4 -8.90 -45.36 32.84
CA SER A 4 -9.30 -46.63 32.23
C SER A 4 -10.64 -47.01 32.88
N LEU A 5 -11.65 -47.28 32.03
CA LEU A 5 -12.68 -48.34 32.14
C LEU A 5 -13.73 -48.37 33.27
N GLN A 6 -14.99 -48.45 32.82
CA GLN A 6 -16.03 -49.45 33.17
C GLN A 6 -16.64 -49.39 34.59
N ASN A 7 -17.93 -49.67 34.85
CA ASN A 7 -18.83 -50.68 34.25
C ASN A 7 -20.28 -50.52 34.78
N ARG A 8 -21.29 -50.90 33.95
CA ARG A 8 -22.53 -51.68 34.28
C ARG A 8 -23.56 -51.11 35.29
N GLN A 9 -24.89 -51.34 35.22
CA GLN A 9 -25.75 -52.23 34.42
C GLN A 9 -27.26 -51.87 34.63
N ARG A 10 -28.03 -51.96 33.53
CA ARG A 10 -29.38 -52.57 33.36
C ARG A 10 -30.60 -52.14 34.19
N PHE A 11 -31.69 -51.81 33.49
CA PHE A 11 -32.93 -52.62 33.43
C PHE A 11 -33.57 -52.53 32.03
N ILE A 12 -34.16 -53.66 31.57
CA ILE A 12 -34.76 -53.93 30.25
C ILE A 12 -36.25 -54.26 30.46
N THR A 13 -37.09 -53.96 29.45
CA THR A 13 -38.22 -54.74 28.86
C THR A 13 -39.39 -53.79 28.50
N HIS A 14 -40.13 -53.84 27.38
CA HIS A 14 -40.36 -54.81 26.29
C HIS A 14 -40.80 -54.06 25.00
N THR A 15 -40.40 -54.56 23.83
CA THR A 15 -40.95 -54.28 22.48
C THR A 15 -42.09 -55.28 22.15
N PRO A 16 -42.89 -55.10 21.07
CA PRO A 16 -42.49 -55.66 19.76
C PRO A 16 -42.89 -54.83 18.51
N ILE A 17 -42.11 -55.04 17.44
CA ILE A 17 -42.34 -54.69 16.02
C ILE A 17 -43.10 -55.86 15.35
N PRO A 18 -43.70 -55.73 14.14
CA PRO A 18 -43.07 -56.39 12.97
C PRO A 18 -43.23 -55.64 11.60
N VAL A 19 -42.17 -55.49 10.78
CA VAL A 19 -41.69 -56.33 9.61
C VAL A 19 -42.22 -55.79 8.26
N GLY A 20 -41.46 -55.65 7.15
CA GLY A 20 -40.16 -56.23 6.74
C GLY A 20 -39.46 -55.43 5.61
N LEU A 21 -38.14 -55.59 5.44
CA LEU A 21 -37.42 -56.49 4.48
C LEU A 21 -37.02 -55.73 3.18
N THR A 22 -35.81 -55.72 2.59
CA THR A 22 -34.49 -56.32 2.82
C THR A 22 -33.48 -55.62 1.88
N VAL A 23 -32.28 -55.30 2.38
CA VAL A 23 -30.91 -55.37 1.78
C VAL A 23 -30.68 -54.98 0.31
N LEU A 24 -29.68 -54.11 0.05
CA LEU A 24 -28.44 -54.42 -0.71
C LEU A 24 -27.47 -53.22 -0.74
N THR A 25 -26.20 -53.50 -0.49
CA THR A 25 -25.00 -52.64 -0.54
C THR A 25 -24.66 -52.13 -1.95
N PRO A 26 -23.95 -50.98 -2.11
CA PRO A 26 -23.24 -50.68 -3.35
C PRO A 26 -21.71 -50.62 -3.17
N GLU A 27 -20.98 -51.36 -4.00
CA GLU A 27 -19.55 -51.14 -4.31
C GLU A 27 -19.41 -50.44 -5.67
N HIS A 28 -18.59 -49.37 -5.67
CA HIS A 28 -17.78 -48.75 -6.76
C HIS A 28 -18.43 -48.15 -8.03
N PRO A 29 -17.75 -47.22 -8.76
CA PRO A 29 -16.69 -46.26 -8.39
C PRO A 29 -17.01 -44.79 -8.81
N LEU A 30 -16.21 -43.86 -8.28
CA LEU A 30 -16.23 -42.42 -8.60
C LEU A 30 -15.82 -42.13 -10.05
N GLY A 31 -16.72 -41.53 -10.84
CA GLY A 31 -16.41 -40.80 -12.08
C GLY A 31 -16.30 -39.29 -11.81
N PRO A 32 -15.62 -38.51 -12.68
CA PRO A 32 -15.43 -37.08 -12.48
C PRO A 32 -16.77 -36.35 -12.67
N VAL A 33 -17.18 -35.58 -11.67
CA VAL A 33 -18.35 -34.70 -11.76
C VAL A 33 -17.95 -33.43 -12.49
N GLU A 34 -18.29 -33.35 -13.77
CA GLU A 34 -18.34 -32.07 -14.50
C GLU A 34 -19.46 -31.20 -13.91
N HIS A 35 -19.09 -30.15 -13.19
CA HIS A 35 -20.03 -29.09 -12.80
C HIS A 35 -20.23 -28.13 -13.97
N SER A 36 -20.98 -28.55 -14.99
CA SER A 36 -21.56 -27.61 -15.95
C SER A 36 -22.93 -27.16 -15.44
N TRP A 37 -23.14 -25.85 -15.38
CA TRP A 37 -24.43 -25.24 -15.10
C TRP A 37 -25.36 -25.52 -16.28
N PRO A 38 -26.57 -26.07 -16.09
CA PRO A 38 -27.55 -26.05 -17.17
C PRO A 38 -28.01 -24.59 -17.30
N VAL A 39 -27.58 -23.93 -18.38
CA VAL A 39 -28.25 -22.75 -18.90
C VAL A 39 -29.69 -23.17 -19.17
N SER A 40 -30.59 -22.86 -18.24
CA SER A 40 -32.02 -23.00 -18.47
C SER A 40 -32.40 -22.01 -19.57
N ARG A 41 -32.35 -22.48 -20.82
CA ARG A 41 -33.21 -21.92 -21.86
C ARG A 41 -34.59 -21.86 -21.25
N VAL A 42 -35.19 -20.67 -21.23
CA VAL A 42 -36.63 -20.50 -21.01
C VAL A 42 -37.33 -21.31 -22.10
N ARG A 43 -37.56 -22.58 -21.84
CA ARG A 43 -38.53 -23.39 -22.58
C ARG A 43 -39.87 -22.74 -22.28
N ARG A 44 -40.53 -22.21 -23.30
CA ARG A 44 -41.99 -22.14 -23.30
C ARG A 44 -42.49 -23.57 -23.07
N ALA A 45 -42.85 -23.90 -21.85
CA ALA A 45 -43.55 -25.11 -21.48
C ALA A 45 -44.23 -24.86 -20.12
N ASP A 46 -45.38 -24.20 -20.18
CA ASP A 46 -46.59 -24.64 -19.48
C ASP A 46 -47.78 -23.78 -19.94
N GLU A 47 -48.31 -24.11 -21.13
CA GLU A 47 -49.72 -23.87 -21.41
C GLU A 47 -50.47 -25.08 -20.85
N GLY A 48 -50.97 -24.99 -19.60
CA GLY A 48 -51.74 -26.09 -19.01
C GLY A 48 -52.03 -26.07 -17.50
N GLN A 49 -51.38 -25.23 -16.70
CA GLN A 49 -51.77 -24.95 -15.31
C GLN A 49 -51.75 -23.44 -15.09
N GLY A 50 -52.90 -22.84 -14.76
CA GLY A 50 -53.02 -21.39 -14.56
C GLY A 50 -52.03 -20.89 -13.51
N ASP A 51 -51.54 -19.66 -13.67
CA ASP A 51 -50.64 -19.00 -12.72
C ASP A 51 -51.23 -19.09 -11.30
N GLN A 52 -50.61 -19.88 -10.43
CA GLN A 52 -51.09 -20.10 -9.05
C GLN A 52 -50.69 -18.97 -8.09
N ARG A 53 -49.91 -17.98 -8.56
CA ARG A 53 -49.43 -16.86 -7.73
C ARG A 53 -50.56 -16.02 -7.15
N PRO A 54 -51.62 -15.63 -7.88
CA PRO A 54 -52.70 -14.83 -7.32
C PRO A 54 -53.42 -15.54 -6.16
N ALA A 55 -53.62 -16.86 -6.25
CA ALA A 55 -54.24 -17.63 -5.17
C ALA A 55 -53.33 -17.73 -3.93
N ALA A 56 -52.02 -17.89 -4.15
CA ALA A 56 -51.04 -17.91 -3.07
C ALA A 56 -50.84 -16.53 -2.41
N ASP A 57 -50.95 -15.43 -3.18
CA ASP A 57 -50.90 -14.06 -2.66
C ASP A 57 -52.14 -13.76 -1.82
N VAL A 58 -53.34 -14.17 -2.24
CA VAL A 58 -54.56 -14.05 -1.43
C VAL A 58 -54.40 -14.76 -0.08
N MET A 59 -53.84 -15.97 -0.07
CA MET A 59 -53.53 -16.71 1.17
C MET A 59 -52.51 -15.97 2.05
N LEU A 60 -51.47 -15.38 1.44
CA LEU A 60 -50.50 -14.54 2.15
C LEU A 60 -51.17 -13.32 2.79
N GLY A 61 -52.11 -12.67 2.10
CA GLY A 61 -52.90 -11.56 2.62
C GLY A 61 -53.73 -11.92 3.84
N GLN A 62 -54.39 -13.09 3.82
CA GLN A 62 -55.15 -13.59 4.97
C GLN A 62 -54.25 -13.84 6.19
N ARG A 63 -53.08 -14.46 5.97
CA ARG A 63 -52.08 -14.70 7.03
C ARG A 63 -51.51 -13.40 7.59
N LEU A 64 -51.27 -12.41 6.73
CA LEU A 64 -50.81 -11.09 7.13
C LEU A 64 -51.84 -10.37 7.99
N GLY A 65 -53.12 -10.40 7.60
CA GLY A 65 -54.21 -9.84 8.39
C GLY A 65 -54.34 -10.50 9.77
N ALA A 66 -54.28 -11.84 9.83
CA ALA A 66 -54.30 -12.56 11.11
C ALA A 66 -53.09 -12.25 12.00
N ALA A 67 -51.90 -12.09 11.41
CA ALA A 67 -50.70 -11.67 12.14
C ALA A 67 -50.82 -10.23 12.66
N MET A 68 -51.47 -9.33 11.91
CA MET A 68 -51.76 -7.97 12.35
C MET A 68 -52.71 -7.94 13.55
N GLU A 69 -53.82 -8.68 13.49
CA GLU A 69 -54.79 -8.82 14.60
C GLU A 69 -54.13 -9.38 15.87
N SER A 70 -53.29 -10.42 15.71
CA SER A 70 -52.64 -11.11 16.82
C SER A 70 -51.39 -10.40 17.35
N GLY A 71 -50.96 -9.31 16.71
CA GLY A 71 -49.74 -8.58 17.06
C GLY A 71 -48.41 -9.29 16.71
N TYR A 72 -48.44 -10.39 15.97
CA TYR A 72 -47.22 -11.09 15.54
C TYR A 72 -46.42 -10.24 14.55
N SER A 73 -45.10 -10.16 14.73
CA SER A 73 -44.21 -9.38 13.85
C SER A 73 -43.80 -10.11 12.56
N ILE A 74 -44.07 -11.41 12.47
CA ILE A 74 -43.69 -12.29 11.35
C ILE A 74 -44.91 -12.98 10.73
N VAL A 75 -44.78 -13.40 9.48
CA VAL A 75 -45.82 -14.08 8.70
C VAL A 75 -45.22 -15.19 7.84
N GLU A 76 -45.91 -16.32 7.71
CA GLU A 76 -45.49 -17.44 6.88
C GLU A 76 -45.86 -17.23 5.40
N VAL A 77 -44.86 -17.26 4.52
CA VAL A 77 -45.00 -16.99 3.08
C VAL A 77 -45.26 -18.28 2.28
N PRO A 78 -46.39 -18.41 1.56
CA PRO A 78 -46.68 -19.58 0.74
C PRO A 78 -45.68 -19.81 -0.41
N VAL A 79 -45.41 -21.08 -0.72
CA VAL A 79 -44.39 -21.57 -1.69
C VAL A 79 -44.57 -21.03 -3.12
N ASN A 80 -45.79 -20.65 -3.51
CA ASN A 80 -46.10 -20.14 -4.85
C ASN A 80 -46.48 -18.64 -4.86
N SER A 81 -46.28 -17.92 -3.76
CA SER A 81 -46.55 -16.47 -3.72
C SER A 81 -45.61 -15.69 -4.64
N SER A 82 -46.00 -14.47 -5.01
CA SER A 82 -45.17 -13.55 -5.79
C SER A 82 -43.83 -13.24 -5.11
N LEU A 83 -43.74 -13.33 -3.78
CA LEU A 83 -42.52 -13.12 -3.00
C LEU A 83 -41.60 -14.36 -2.92
N ALA A 84 -42.13 -15.56 -3.17
CA ALA A 84 -41.40 -16.82 -3.00
C ALA A 84 -40.09 -16.92 -3.82
N PRO A 85 -40.01 -16.45 -5.09
CA PRO A 85 -38.76 -16.47 -5.86
C PRO A 85 -37.63 -15.67 -5.20
N ALA A 86 -37.93 -14.49 -4.66
CA ALA A 86 -36.93 -13.64 -3.99
C ALA A 86 -36.40 -14.33 -2.72
N LEU A 87 -37.30 -14.91 -1.90
CA LEU A 87 -36.92 -15.64 -0.69
C LEU A 87 -36.13 -16.91 -0.98
N ALA A 88 -36.39 -17.59 -2.10
CA ALA A 88 -35.62 -18.75 -2.52
C ALA A 88 -34.15 -18.39 -2.81
N ILE A 89 -33.90 -17.26 -3.47
CA ILE A 89 -32.54 -16.75 -3.67
C ILE A 89 -31.93 -16.37 -2.31
N TYR A 90 -32.67 -15.68 -1.44
CA TYR A 90 -32.18 -15.24 -0.13
C TYR A 90 -31.71 -16.40 0.76
N ARG A 91 -32.51 -17.47 0.87
CA ARG A 91 -32.13 -18.70 1.61
C ARG A 91 -30.88 -19.35 1.03
N ARG A 92 -30.81 -19.48 -0.30
CA ARG A 92 -29.66 -20.05 -0.98
C ARG A 92 -28.39 -19.25 -0.69
N LEU A 93 -28.47 -17.91 -0.69
CA LEU A 93 -27.33 -17.05 -0.40
C LEU A 93 -26.83 -17.22 1.04
N TRP A 94 -27.74 -17.34 2.02
CA TRP A 94 -27.34 -17.67 3.40
C TRP A 94 -26.59 -19.00 3.49
N SER A 95 -26.91 -19.98 2.64
CA SER A 95 -26.22 -21.28 2.64
C SER A 95 -24.83 -21.28 1.98
N GLN A 96 -24.35 -20.14 1.43
CA GLN A 96 -23.05 -20.09 0.76
C GLN A 96 -21.89 -20.33 1.74
N PRO A 97 -20.90 -21.19 1.40
CA PRO A 97 -19.79 -21.53 2.29
C PRO A 97 -19.00 -20.32 2.79
N ALA A 98 -18.67 -19.35 1.92
CA ALA A 98 -17.91 -18.17 2.30
C ALA A 98 -18.62 -17.31 3.36
N LEU A 99 -19.94 -17.17 3.27
CA LEU A 99 -20.74 -16.44 4.24
C LEU A 99 -20.86 -17.20 5.57
N GLN A 100 -21.07 -18.52 5.51
CA GLN A 100 -21.11 -19.39 6.70
C GLN A 100 -19.78 -19.42 7.46
N ASP A 101 -18.66 -19.49 6.74
CA ASP A 101 -17.31 -19.40 7.30
C ASP A 101 -17.10 -18.05 7.99
N TRP A 102 -17.56 -16.95 7.38
CA TRP A 102 -17.47 -15.62 7.99
C TRP A 102 -18.31 -15.52 9.27
N LEU A 103 -19.58 -15.93 9.25
CA LEU A 103 -20.46 -15.94 10.44
C LEU A 103 -19.86 -16.73 11.60
N THR A 104 -19.31 -17.91 11.27
CA THR A 104 -18.62 -18.79 12.24
C THR A 104 -17.38 -18.10 12.80
N SER A 105 -16.58 -17.44 11.96
CA SER A 105 -15.37 -16.72 12.39
C SER A 105 -15.66 -15.57 13.37
N LYS A 106 -16.86 -14.98 13.30
CA LYS A 106 -17.29 -13.90 14.19
C LYS A 106 -18.03 -14.39 15.44
N GLY A 107 -18.39 -15.68 15.51
CA GLY A 107 -19.13 -16.27 16.62
C GLY A 107 -20.57 -15.75 16.73
N LEU A 108 -21.19 -15.41 15.60
CA LEU A 108 -22.52 -14.80 15.53
C LEU A 108 -23.64 -15.83 15.76
N GLU A 109 -24.61 -15.48 16.62
CA GLU A 109 -25.86 -16.24 16.79
C GLU A 109 -26.78 -16.02 15.58
N THR A 110 -26.85 -16.98 14.66
CA THR A 110 -27.56 -16.84 13.38
C THR A 110 -29.03 -16.44 13.52
N GLY A 111 -29.76 -17.01 14.49
CA GLY A 111 -31.18 -16.68 14.73
C GLY A 111 -31.44 -15.26 15.25
N THR A 112 -30.41 -14.47 15.52
CA THR A 112 -30.52 -13.08 15.99
C THR A 112 -30.18 -12.06 14.93
N LEU A 113 -29.73 -12.51 13.77
CA LEU A 113 -29.17 -11.64 12.75
C LEU A 113 -30.27 -10.86 12.04
N THR A 114 -30.04 -9.56 11.95
CA THR A 114 -30.83 -8.66 11.11
C THR A 114 -29.89 -7.99 10.12
N LEU A 115 -30.15 -8.22 8.84
CA LEU A 115 -29.45 -7.63 7.70
C LEU A 115 -30.08 -6.30 7.35
N HIS A 116 -29.29 -5.23 7.38
CA HIS A 116 -29.61 -3.92 6.83
C HIS A 116 -28.81 -3.68 5.56
N LYS A 117 -29.05 -2.54 4.91
CA LYS A 117 -28.37 -2.12 3.69
C LYS A 117 -26.85 -2.14 3.81
N ASP A 118 -26.34 -1.50 4.86
CA ASP A 118 -24.91 -1.21 5.02
C ASP A 118 -24.27 -1.93 6.21
N PHE A 119 -25.04 -2.73 6.93
CA PHE A 119 -24.55 -3.44 8.10
C PHE A 119 -25.39 -4.67 8.42
N ILE A 120 -24.81 -5.56 9.21
CA ILE A 120 -25.51 -6.65 9.90
C ILE A 120 -25.37 -6.44 11.40
N GLN A 121 -26.42 -6.74 12.14
CA GLN A 121 -26.41 -6.71 13.60
C GLN A 121 -26.97 -8.01 14.17
N GLY A 122 -26.53 -8.35 15.39
CA GLY A 122 -26.96 -9.53 16.12
C GLY A 122 -26.19 -9.66 17.43
N TYR A 123 -26.15 -10.87 17.98
CA TYR A 123 -25.46 -11.16 19.23
C TYR A 123 -24.30 -12.14 19.05
N VAL A 124 -23.26 -11.96 19.86
CA VAL A 124 -22.18 -12.92 20.06
C VAL A 124 -22.10 -13.31 21.54
N VAL A 125 -21.75 -14.57 21.82
CA VAL A 125 -21.43 -15.00 23.18
C VAL A 125 -19.92 -15.04 23.34
N ARG A 126 -19.37 -14.16 24.19
CA ARG A 126 -17.95 -14.15 24.56
C ARG A 126 -17.85 -14.37 26.06
N ASP A 127 -17.12 -15.41 26.46
CA ASP A 127 -16.92 -15.76 27.88
C ASP A 127 -18.22 -15.89 28.69
N GLY A 128 -19.29 -16.36 28.03
CA GLY A 128 -20.63 -16.51 28.63
C GLY A 128 -21.46 -15.21 28.67
N VAL A 129 -20.92 -14.07 28.23
CA VAL A 129 -21.64 -12.79 28.12
C VAL A 129 -22.16 -12.61 26.70
N ARG A 130 -23.48 -12.45 26.58
CA ARG A 130 -24.15 -12.16 25.32
C ARG A 130 -24.05 -10.66 25.03
N THR A 131 -23.29 -10.30 23.99
CA THR A 131 -22.98 -8.90 23.64
C THR A 131 -23.58 -8.56 22.28
N PRO A 132 -24.31 -7.44 22.13
CA PRO A 132 -24.75 -6.97 20.82
C PRO A 132 -23.55 -6.54 19.99
N VAL A 133 -23.53 -6.92 18.72
CA VAL A 133 -22.50 -6.52 17.77
C VAL A 133 -23.12 -6.02 16.47
N ARG A 134 -22.40 -5.13 15.80
CA ARG A 134 -22.74 -4.57 14.50
C ARG A 134 -21.48 -4.61 13.63
N PHE A 135 -21.61 -5.12 12.41
CA PHE A 135 -20.56 -5.13 11.40
C PHE A 135 -21.05 -4.38 10.16
N SER A 136 -20.31 -3.38 9.72
CA SER A 136 -20.66 -2.53 8.59
C SER A 136 -19.86 -2.88 7.34
N THR A 137 -20.39 -2.50 6.18
CA THR A 137 -19.68 -2.63 4.92
C THR A 137 -18.48 -1.69 4.79
N SER A 138 -18.39 -0.67 5.64
CA SER A 138 -17.28 0.27 5.68
C SER A 138 -16.21 -0.07 6.73
N ASP A 139 -16.41 -1.09 7.57
CA ASP A 139 -15.46 -1.47 8.62
C ASP A 139 -14.43 -2.51 8.14
N ALA A 140 -13.50 -2.89 9.01
CA ALA A 140 -12.46 -3.90 8.73
C ALA A 140 -12.89 -5.34 9.06
N SER A 141 -14.19 -5.59 9.27
CA SER A 141 -14.69 -6.89 9.74
C SER A 141 -14.68 -7.98 8.66
N GLY A 142 -14.54 -7.61 7.39
CA GLY A 142 -14.70 -8.50 6.23
C GLY A 142 -16.17 -8.70 5.81
N TRP A 143 -17.12 -8.02 6.45
CA TRP A 143 -18.54 -8.15 6.14
C TRP A 143 -18.84 -7.76 4.69
N TRP A 144 -18.16 -6.74 4.16
CA TRP A 144 -18.46 -6.28 2.81
C TRP A 144 -18.13 -7.32 1.73
N GLN A 145 -17.10 -8.14 1.91
CA GLN A 145 -16.80 -9.24 1.00
C GLN A 145 -17.83 -10.37 1.15
N ALA A 146 -18.12 -10.75 2.40
CA ALA A 146 -19.03 -11.87 2.70
C ALA A 146 -20.47 -11.60 2.25
N SER A 147 -20.92 -10.34 2.30
CA SER A 147 -22.29 -9.96 1.98
C SER A 147 -22.52 -9.49 0.54
N ALA A 148 -21.49 -9.49 -0.33
CA ALA A 148 -21.64 -9.00 -1.70
C ALA A 148 -22.83 -9.62 -2.48
N PRO A 149 -23.04 -10.95 -2.45
CA PRO A 149 -24.22 -11.55 -3.08
C PRO A 149 -25.55 -11.18 -2.39
N LEU A 150 -25.56 -11.07 -1.05
CA LEU A 150 -26.75 -10.71 -0.27
C LEU A 150 -27.18 -9.27 -0.55
N ARG A 151 -26.24 -8.34 -0.69
CA ARG A 151 -26.52 -6.92 -0.93
C ARG A 151 -27.26 -6.69 -2.23
N ALA A 152 -26.90 -7.40 -3.30
CA ALA A 152 -27.60 -7.32 -4.58
C ALA A 152 -29.10 -7.62 -4.43
N LEU A 153 -29.46 -8.66 -3.66
CA LEU A 153 -30.85 -9.06 -3.45
C LEU A 153 -31.60 -8.19 -2.43
N ARG A 154 -30.90 -7.65 -1.43
CA ARG A 154 -31.51 -6.93 -0.30
C ARG A 154 -32.35 -5.73 -0.76
N GLU A 155 -31.90 -4.99 -1.78
CA GLU A 155 -32.66 -3.84 -2.31
C GLU A 155 -34.04 -4.23 -2.89
N VAL A 156 -34.19 -5.48 -3.34
CA VAL A 156 -35.46 -6.03 -3.84
C VAL A 156 -36.40 -6.39 -2.68
N LEU A 157 -35.85 -6.94 -1.59
CA LEU A 157 -36.62 -7.45 -0.45
C LEU A 157 -37.03 -6.35 0.53
N ASP A 158 -36.13 -5.42 0.82
CA ASP A 158 -36.33 -4.38 1.85
C ASP A 158 -35.81 -3.01 1.37
N PRO A 159 -36.42 -2.41 0.34
CA PRO A 159 -35.98 -1.12 -0.20
C PRO A 159 -35.98 0.01 0.85
N ARG A 160 -36.77 -0.09 1.93
CA ARG A 160 -36.87 0.94 2.99
C ARG A 160 -35.94 0.73 4.20
N ASP A 161 -35.08 -0.28 4.20
CA ASP A 161 -34.09 -0.55 5.27
C ASP A 161 -34.63 -0.76 6.68
N ARG A 162 -35.77 -1.45 6.78
CA ARG A 162 -36.33 -1.85 8.06
C ARG A 162 -35.67 -3.09 8.66
N GLY A 163 -34.85 -3.80 7.87
CA GLY A 163 -34.09 -4.97 8.26
C GLY A 163 -34.72 -6.27 7.78
N VAL A 164 -33.89 -7.22 7.36
CA VAL A 164 -34.27 -8.58 6.93
C VAL A 164 -33.66 -9.59 7.89
N THR A 165 -34.49 -10.44 8.50
CA THR A 165 -34.01 -11.47 9.43
C THR A 165 -33.29 -12.60 8.69
N TYR A 166 -32.33 -13.24 9.35
CA TYR A 166 -31.76 -14.51 8.86
C TYR A 166 -32.86 -15.52 8.56
N LEU A 167 -32.70 -16.26 7.47
CA LEU A 167 -33.68 -17.25 7.00
C LEU A 167 -32.96 -18.56 6.67
N ALA A 168 -33.21 -19.59 7.49
CA ALA A 168 -32.61 -20.91 7.29
C ALA A 168 -33.21 -21.64 6.08
N ASP A 169 -32.56 -22.73 5.66
CA ASP A 169 -33.11 -23.58 4.60
C ASP A 169 -34.43 -24.23 5.06
N GLY A 170 -35.44 -24.22 4.19
CA GLY A 170 -36.81 -24.67 4.51
C GLY A 170 -37.67 -23.69 5.32
N GLU A 171 -37.14 -22.58 5.83
CA GLU A 171 -37.90 -21.59 6.62
C GLU A 171 -38.70 -20.61 5.73
N GLN A 172 -39.94 -20.32 6.14
CA GLN A 172 -40.90 -19.50 5.36
C GLN A 172 -41.42 -18.27 6.12
N TRP A 173 -40.92 -18.02 7.33
CA TRP A 173 -41.37 -16.91 8.16
C TRP A 173 -40.57 -15.65 7.88
N VAL A 174 -41.25 -14.55 7.57
CA VAL A 174 -40.61 -13.27 7.28
C VAL A 174 -41.29 -12.13 8.06
N PRO A 175 -40.58 -11.04 8.36
CA PRO A 175 -41.20 -9.85 8.95
C PRO A 175 -42.36 -9.30 8.09
N ARG A 176 -43.44 -8.87 8.75
CA ARG A 176 -44.65 -8.31 8.08
C ARG A 176 -44.31 -7.17 7.13
N HIS A 177 -43.35 -6.32 7.49
CA HIS A 177 -42.97 -5.17 6.66
C HIS A 177 -42.39 -5.57 5.30
N LEU A 178 -41.76 -6.75 5.18
CA LEU A 178 -41.26 -7.23 3.89
C LEU A 178 -42.39 -7.57 2.94
N VAL A 179 -43.47 -8.18 3.47
CA VAL A 179 -44.67 -8.47 2.67
C VAL A 179 -45.35 -7.17 2.24
N LEU A 180 -45.56 -6.22 3.14
CA LEU A 180 -46.17 -4.93 2.79
C LEU A 180 -45.36 -4.18 1.71
N GLN A 181 -44.04 -4.11 1.87
CA GLN A 181 -43.14 -3.45 0.91
C GLN A 181 -43.10 -4.13 -0.47
N ALA A 182 -43.07 -5.46 -0.50
CA ALA A 182 -43.05 -6.21 -1.76
C ALA A 182 -44.29 -5.91 -2.61
N PHE A 183 -45.46 -5.79 -1.97
CA PHE A 183 -46.74 -5.53 -2.62
C PHE A 183 -47.05 -4.04 -2.80
N GLY A 184 -46.16 -3.13 -2.37
CA GLY A 184 -46.32 -1.69 -2.56
C GLY A 184 -47.35 -1.05 -1.62
N ILE A 185 -47.60 -1.68 -0.48
CA ILE A 185 -48.54 -1.20 0.54
C ILE A 185 -47.76 -0.37 1.56
N GLU A 186 -48.25 0.84 1.85
CA GLU A 186 -47.66 1.69 2.87
C GLU A 186 -47.86 1.10 4.27
N LEU A 187 -46.87 1.30 5.14
CA LEU A 187 -46.96 0.80 6.50
C LEU A 187 -47.87 1.74 7.30
N PRO A 188 -48.87 1.19 8.00
CA PRO A 188 -49.80 2.01 8.77
C PRO A 188 -49.05 2.76 9.87
N MET A 189 -49.31 4.05 9.96
CA MET A 189 -48.67 4.99 10.89
C MET A 189 -49.43 5.11 12.22
N ASP A 190 -50.71 4.75 12.22
CA ASP A 190 -51.55 4.72 13.40
C ASP A 190 -52.48 3.48 13.44
N MET A 191 -53.23 3.37 14.53
CA MET A 191 -54.14 2.24 14.75
C MET A 191 -55.34 2.25 13.79
N GLU A 192 -55.76 3.42 13.30
CA GLU A 192 -56.90 3.52 12.40
C GLU A 192 -56.54 3.02 11.00
N GLU A 193 -55.39 3.46 10.47
CA GLU A 193 -54.80 2.95 9.23
C GLU A 193 -54.50 1.45 9.32
N ALA A 194 -54.00 0.98 10.46
CA ALA A 194 -53.73 -0.44 10.67
C ALA A 194 -55.02 -1.28 10.60
N ASN A 195 -56.10 -0.81 11.24
CA ASN A 195 -57.41 -1.46 11.21
C ASN A 195 -58.04 -1.42 9.81
N GLN A 196 -57.90 -0.30 9.08
CA GLN A 196 -58.36 -0.18 7.70
C GLN A 196 -57.62 -1.14 6.76
N LEU A 197 -56.30 -1.20 6.86
CA LEU A 197 -55.47 -2.12 6.09
C LEU A 197 -55.81 -3.58 6.42
N GLU A 198 -56.02 -3.91 7.69
CA GLU A 198 -56.44 -5.24 8.10
C GLU A 198 -57.78 -5.63 7.47
N GLN A 199 -58.77 -4.73 7.51
CA GLN A 199 -60.08 -4.95 6.89
C GLN A 199 -59.97 -5.11 5.37
N GLN A 200 -59.08 -4.34 4.72
CA GLN A 200 -58.79 -4.47 3.30
C GLN A 200 -58.19 -5.85 2.97
N LEU A 201 -57.19 -6.30 3.71
CA LEU A 201 -56.55 -7.61 3.52
C LEU A 201 -57.53 -8.76 3.68
N ARG A 202 -58.51 -8.65 4.60
CA ARG A 202 -59.57 -9.66 4.81
C ARG A 202 -60.59 -9.69 3.66
N THR A 203 -60.97 -8.53 3.14
CA THR A 203 -62.08 -8.40 2.18
C THR A 203 -61.64 -8.53 0.73
N GLN A 204 -60.47 -8.00 0.40
CA GLN A 204 -59.95 -7.93 -0.98
C GLN A 204 -58.78 -8.90 -1.22
N GLY A 205 -58.18 -9.45 -0.15
CA GLY A 205 -56.96 -10.25 -0.26
C GLY A 205 -55.74 -9.40 -0.66
N LEU A 206 -54.60 -10.07 -0.83
CA LEU A 206 -53.37 -9.45 -1.31
C LEU A 206 -53.14 -9.85 -2.77
N SER A 207 -52.88 -8.88 -3.64
CA SER A 207 -52.58 -9.11 -5.05
C SER A 207 -51.51 -8.15 -5.52
N MET A 208 -50.43 -8.66 -6.11
CA MET A 208 -49.36 -7.82 -6.61
C MET A 208 -49.79 -7.11 -7.91
N PRO A 209 -49.67 -5.77 -8.00
CA PRO A 209 -49.98 -5.06 -9.24
C PRO A 209 -49.12 -5.56 -10.42
N PRO A 210 -49.66 -5.70 -11.65
CA PRO A 210 -48.89 -6.22 -12.79
C PRO A 210 -47.63 -5.41 -13.15
N ALA A 211 -47.63 -4.10 -12.89
CA ALA A 211 -46.44 -3.27 -13.06
C ALA A 211 -45.35 -3.61 -12.01
N ARG A 212 -45.75 -3.81 -10.75
CA ARG A 212 -44.87 -4.19 -9.65
C ARG A 212 -44.30 -5.60 -9.85
N ALA A 213 -45.13 -6.55 -10.28
CA ALA A 213 -44.70 -7.92 -10.57
C ALA A 213 -43.64 -7.95 -11.69
N ARG A 214 -43.83 -7.16 -12.76
CA ARG A 214 -42.84 -7.00 -13.84
C ARG A 214 -41.54 -6.36 -13.36
N SER A 215 -41.63 -5.30 -12.55
CA SER A 215 -40.45 -4.64 -11.94
C SER A 215 -39.66 -5.63 -11.09
N MET A 216 -40.32 -6.30 -10.13
CA MET A 216 -39.65 -7.24 -9.23
C MET A 216 -39.04 -8.43 -9.99
N ALA A 217 -39.69 -8.93 -11.04
CA ALA A 217 -39.11 -9.97 -11.89
C ALA A 217 -37.85 -9.49 -12.63
N ALA A 218 -37.85 -8.26 -13.14
CA ALA A 218 -36.68 -7.65 -13.77
C ALA A 218 -35.54 -7.44 -12.76
N ASP A 219 -35.86 -6.92 -11.56
CA ASP A 219 -34.89 -6.71 -10.49
C ASP A 219 -34.24 -8.04 -10.06
N LEU A 220 -35.04 -9.10 -9.87
CA LEU A 220 -34.53 -10.44 -9.53
C LEU A 220 -33.66 -11.04 -10.64
N ALA A 221 -34.02 -10.83 -11.91
CA ALA A 221 -33.19 -11.26 -13.03
C ALA A 221 -31.83 -10.54 -13.03
N GLN A 222 -31.84 -9.23 -12.76
CA GLN A 222 -30.61 -8.44 -12.63
C GLN A 222 -29.74 -8.90 -11.46
N VAL A 223 -30.35 -9.21 -10.31
CA VAL A 223 -29.65 -9.76 -9.14
C VAL A 223 -28.98 -11.09 -9.47
N GLN A 224 -29.67 -11.99 -10.20
CA GLN A 224 -29.09 -13.26 -10.62
C GLN A 224 -27.90 -13.08 -11.57
N LEU A 225 -27.97 -12.11 -12.49
CA LEU A 225 -26.84 -11.75 -13.36
C LEU A 225 -25.64 -11.27 -12.54
N THR A 226 -25.86 -10.34 -11.59
CA THR A 226 -24.80 -9.83 -10.71
C THR A 226 -24.16 -10.94 -9.87
N ILE A 227 -24.96 -11.85 -9.29
CA ILE A 227 -24.43 -13.00 -8.53
C ILE A 227 -23.63 -13.93 -9.47
N GLY A 228 -24.12 -14.19 -10.68
CA GLY A 228 -23.40 -14.98 -11.68
C GLY A 228 -22.05 -14.37 -12.04
N GLU A 229 -22.01 -13.05 -12.27
CA GLU A 229 -20.77 -12.32 -12.56
C GLU A 229 -19.77 -12.39 -11.40
N LEU A 230 -20.23 -12.22 -10.15
CA LEU A 230 -19.39 -12.35 -8.95
C LEU A 230 -18.72 -13.72 -8.86
N GLU A 231 -19.44 -14.80 -9.18
CA GLU A 231 -18.90 -16.16 -9.16
C GLU A 231 -17.98 -16.46 -10.34
N GLU A 232 -18.24 -15.88 -11.51
CA GLU A 232 -17.51 -16.15 -12.75
C GLU A 232 -16.12 -15.50 -12.77
N ARG A 233 -15.98 -14.30 -12.21
CA ARG A 233 -14.71 -13.54 -12.18
C ARG A 233 -13.52 -14.33 -11.64
N PRO A 234 -13.56 -14.92 -10.42
CA PRO A 234 -12.43 -15.68 -9.89
C PRO A 234 -12.17 -16.94 -10.72
N ARG A 235 -13.22 -17.61 -11.24
CA ARG A 235 -13.06 -18.79 -12.11
C ARG A 235 -12.30 -18.44 -13.40
N LEU A 236 -12.66 -17.33 -14.04
CA LEU A 236 -11.99 -16.84 -15.24
C LEU A 236 -10.54 -16.45 -14.94
N ALA A 237 -10.28 -15.76 -13.82
CA ALA A 237 -8.93 -15.42 -13.40
C ALA A 237 -8.05 -16.67 -13.21
N ASP A 238 -8.56 -17.69 -12.52
CA ASP A 238 -7.83 -18.94 -12.27
C ASP A 238 -7.64 -19.77 -13.55
N GLN A 239 -8.55 -19.69 -14.51
CA GLN A 239 -8.38 -20.30 -15.83
C GLN A 239 -7.28 -19.61 -16.63
N LEU A 240 -7.29 -18.27 -16.68
CA LEU A 240 -6.26 -17.49 -17.37
C LEU A 240 -4.88 -17.70 -16.75
N GLU A 241 -4.77 -17.68 -15.41
CA GLU A 241 -3.50 -17.85 -14.70
C GLU A 241 -2.85 -19.20 -15.01
N ARG A 242 -3.64 -20.28 -15.04
CA ARG A 242 -3.16 -21.62 -15.41
C ARG A 242 -2.59 -21.68 -16.83
N LEU A 243 -3.14 -20.92 -17.77
CA LEU A 243 -2.69 -20.92 -19.17
C LEU A 243 -1.39 -20.16 -19.40
N ILE A 244 -1.10 -19.17 -18.56
CA ILE A 244 0.07 -18.30 -18.70
C ILE A 244 1.17 -18.54 -17.66
N THR A 245 1.01 -19.59 -16.84
CA THR A 245 1.98 -19.96 -15.81
C THR A 245 3.35 -20.19 -16.46
N ASP A 246 4.40 -19.62 -15.87
CA ASP A 246 5.81 -19.67 -16.32
C ASP A 246 6.13 -19.06 -17.70
N LEU A 247 5.19 -18.34 -18.34
CA LEU A 247 5.45 -17.65 -19.60
C LEU A 247 6.05 -16.24 -19.41
N PRO A 248 7.02 -15.80 -20.23
CA PRO A 248 7.47 -14.41 -20.26
C PRO A 248 6.33 -13.46 -20.64
N ASP A 249 6.36 -12.24 -20.14
CA ASP A 249 5.29 -11.28 -20.41
C ASP A 249 5.15 -10.87 -21.87
N THR A 250 6.26 -10.86 -22.62
CA THR A 250 6.29 -10.47 -24.04
C THR A 250 5.73 -11.54 -24.97
N THR A 251 5.35 -12.71 -24.45
CA THR A 251 4.80 -13.80 -25.25
C THR A 251 3.45 -13.37 -25.84
N PRO A 252 3.24 -13.47 -27.17
CA PRO A 252 1.96 -13.18 -27.81
C PRO A 252 0.84 -14.09 -27.29
N TRP A 253 -0.37 -13.55 -27.17
CA TRP A 253 -1.56 -14.26 -26.71
C TRP A 253 -2.75 -13.98 -27.63
N ASP A 254 -3.41 -15.04 -28.12
CA ASP A 254 -4.53 -14.95 -29.06
C ASP A 254 -5.91 -15.16 -28.39
N GLY A 255 -5.97 -15.81 -27.23
CA GLY A 255 -7.21 -16.03 -26.49
C GLY A 255 -8.23 -16.90 -27.21
N ALA A 256 -7.78 -17.72 -28.16
CA ALA A 256 -8.65 -18.60 -28.95
C ALA A 256 -9.12 -19.84 -28.16
N GLN A 257 -8.58 -20.07 -26.97
CA GLN A 257 -8.97 -21.19 -26.12
C GLN A 257 -10.45 -21.07 -25.74
N PRO A 258 -11.18 -22.20 -25.71
CA PRO A 258 -12.57 -22.20 -25.28
C PRO A 258 -12.64 -21.83 -23.79
N ALA A 259 -13.61 -20.99 -23.47
CA ALA A 259 -14.05 -20.78 -22.11
C ALA A 259 -15.28 -21.66 -21.84
N ASP A 260 -15.74 -21.72 -20.59
CA ASP A 260 -16.93 -22.51 -20.24
C ASP A 260 -18.14 -22.08 -21.11
N GLY A 261 -18.63 -22.98 -21.97
CA GLY A 261 -19.71 -22.71 -22.93
C GLY A 261 -19.24 -22.50 -24.38
N SER A 262 -19.87 -21.58 -25.12
CA SER A 262 -19.64 -21.34 -26.55
C SER A 262 -18.74 -20.12 -26.88
N HIS A 263 -18.17 -19.46 -25.86
CA HIS A 263 -17.34 -18.28 -26.03
C HIS A 263 -15.84 -18.61 -25.92
N THR A 264 -14.99 -17.83 -26.57
CA THR A 264 -13.54 -17.88 -26.33
C THR A 264 -13.16 -17.03 -25.13
N LEU A 265 -11.99 -17.30 -24.52
CA LEU A 265 -11.48 -16.48 -23.41
C LEU A 265 -11.36 -15.00 -23.79
N ARG A 266 -10.93 -14.70 -25.02
CA ARG A 266 -10.90 -13.32 -25.53
C ARG A 266 -12.28 -12.67 -25.51
N GLN A 267 -13.30 -13.36 -26.04
CA GLN A 267 -14.66 -12.82 -26.10
C GLN A 267 -15.23 -12.53 -24.71
N MET A 268 -14.93 -13.38 -23.72
CA MET A 268 -15.37 -13.15 -22.34
C MET A 268 -14.69 -11.93 -21.70
N ILE A 269 -13.40 -11.72 -21.96
CA ILE A 269 -12.67 -10.53 -21.47
C ILE A 269 -13.27 -9.26 -22.09
N GLU A 270 -13.53 -9.28 -23.40
CA GLU A 270 -14.12 -8.14 -24.14
C GLU A 270 -15.55 -7.82 -23.67
N GLN A 271 -16.38 -8.86 -23.45
CA GLN A 271 -17.74 -8.70 -22.93
C GLN A 271 -17.75 -8.05 -21.54
N LYS A 272 -16.73 -8.30 -20.71
CA LYS A 272 -16.54 -7.68 -19.40
C LYS A 272 -15.93 -6.27 -19.47
N GLY A 273 -15.65 -5.74 -20.66
CA GLY A 273 -15.11 -4.40 -20.85
C GLY A 273 -13.62 -4.26 -20.50
N LEU A 274 -12.87 -5.36 -20.41
CA LEU A 274 -11.46 -5.38 -20.02
C LEU A 274 -10.48 -5.28 -21.19
N GLY A 275 -10.95 -4.78 -22.34
CA GLY A 275 -10.14 -4.62 -23.54
C GLY A 275 -9.78 -5.94 -24.22
N THR A 276 -8.82 -5.88 -25.14
CA THR A 276 -8.36 -7.02 -25.93
C THR A 276 -6.88 -7.28 -25.62
N PRO A 277 -6.54 -8.27 -24.79
CA PRO A 277 -5.15 -8.56 -24.47
C PRO A 277 -4.42 -9.18 -25.67
N HIS A 278 -3.17 -8.78 -25.88
CA HIS A 278 -2.33 -9.22 -26.99
C HIS A 278 -1.09 -9.98 -26.53
N THR A 279 -0.70 -9.82 -25.28
CA THR A 279 0.48 -10.42 -24.67
C THR A 279 0.13 -11.10 -23.35
N VAL A 280 0.99 -12.00 -22.89
CA VAL A 280 0.89 -12.61 -21.55
C VAL A 280 0.90 -11.54 -20.46
N GLY A 281 1.66 -10.44 -20.63
CA GLY A 281 1.63 -9.29 -19.73
C GLY A 281 0.26 -8.63 -19.63
N ASP A 282 -0.43 -8.46 -20.76
CA ASP A 282 -1.81 -7.93 -20.79
C ASP A 282 -2.78 -8.88 -20.07
N VAL A 283 -2.62 -10.20 -20.26
CA VAL A 283 -3.44 -11.20 -19.57
C VAL A 283 -3.20 -11.16 -18.06
N ARG A 284 -1.96 -10.97 -17.59
CA ARG A 284 -1.66 -10.77 -16.16
C ARG A 284 -2.37 -9.53 -15.61
N ASN A 285 -2.38 -8.44 -16.37
CA ASN A 285 -3.14 -7.25 -15.99
C ASN A 285 -4.65 -7.55 -15.91
N VAL A 286 -5.22 -8.25 -16.90
CA VAL A 286 -6.64 -8.68 -16.86
C VAL A 286 -6.94 -9.55 -15.64
N ILE A 287 -6.05 -10.46 -15.26
CA ILE A 287 -6.19 -11.28 -14.05
C ILE A 287 -6.23 -10.39 -12.80
N GLN A 288 -5.37 -9.37 -12.71
CA GLN A 288 -5.39 -8.42 -11.59
C GLN A 288 -6.72 -7.66 -11.53
N TRP A 289 -7.24 -7.20 -12.67
CA TRP A 289 -8.57 -6.58 -12.75
C TRP A 289 -9.69 -7.52 -12.27
N LEU A 290 -9.68 -8.78 -12.71
CA LEU A 290 -10.69 -9.78 -12.32
C LEU A 290 -10.67 -10.07 -10.81
N ARG A 291 -9.48 -10.04 -10.21
CA ARG A 291 -9.27 -10.24 -8.76
C ARG A 291 -9.52 -8.98 -7.93
N THR A 292 -9.58 -7.81 -8.56
CA THR A 292 -9.86 -6.56 -7.88
C THR A 292 -11.35 -6.43 -7.54
N THR A 293 -11.63 -6.08 -6.30
CA THR A 293 -12.98 -5.76 -5.80
C THR A 293 -12.86 -4.53 -4.91
N LEU A 294 -13.89 -3.67 -4.93
CA LEU A 294 -13.95 -2.50 -4.05
C LEU A 294 -15.00 -2.72 -2.96
N PRO A 295 -14.81 -2.17 -1.75
CA PRO A 295 -15.91 -2.05 -0.81
C PRO A 295 -17.03 -1.20 -1.42
N PRO A 296 -18.28 -1.41 -1.01
CA PRO A 296 -19.35 -0.50 -1.38
C PRO A 296 -19.08 0.89 -0.79
N ALA A 297 -19.46 1.94 -1.52
CA ALA A 297 -19.40 3.30 -0.98
C ALA A 297 -20.19 3.39 0.35
N PRO A 298 -19.66 4.07 1.38
CA PRO A 298 -20.39 4.33 2.61
C PRO A 298 -21.74 5.03 2.32
N PRO A 299 -22.79 4.80 3.14
CA PRO A 299 -24.16 5.30 2.86
C PRO A 299 -24.30 6.81 2.64
N LEU A 300 -23.42 7.62 3.24
CA LEU A 300 -23.39 9.08 3.08
C LEU A 300 -22.24 9.55 2.17
N GLY A 301 -21.57 8.62 1.50
CA GLY A 301 -20.46 8.82 0.57
C GLY A 301 -19.30 9.60 1.17
N ASN A 302 -18.79 10.57 0.41
CA ASN A 302 -17.80 11.55 0.85
C ASN A 302 -18.42 12.76 1.58
N TYR A 303 -19.66 12.63 2.08
CA TYR A 303 -20.43 13.69 2.73
C TYR A 303 -20.74 14.93 1.85
N ALA A 304 -20.56 14.83 0.53
CA ALA A 304 -20.86 15.92 -0.40
C ALA A 304 -22.33 15.98 -0.84
N GLY A 305 -23.21 15.09 -0.34
CA GLY A 305 -24.54 14.85 -0.90
C GLY A 305 -25.35 16.11 -1.21
N PHE A 306 -25.34 17.10 -0.31
CA PHE A 306 -26.03 18.39 -0.45
C PHE A 306 -25.10 19.58 -0.76
N MET A 307 -23.79 19.34 -0.77
CA MET A 307 -22.74 20.38 -0.75
C MET A 307 -21.54 19.93 -1.61
N ASP A 308 -21.78 19.64 -2.89
CA ASP A 308 -20.71 19.33 -3.84
C ASP A 308 -20.19 20.60 -4.53
N TRP A 309 -19.00 20.51 -5.15
CA TRP A 309 -18.39 21.65 -5.84
C TRP A 309 -19.13 22.05 -7.12
N THR A 310 -19.74 21.08 -7.81
CA THR A 310 -20.65 21.32 -8.93
C THR A 310 -22.08 21.11 -8.51
N TRP A 311 -22.91 22.14 -8.70
CA TRP A 311 -24.34 22.04 -8.43
C TRP A 311 -25.00 20.97 -9.30
N ALA A 312 -25.82 20.14 -8.67
CA ALA A 312 -26.72 19.18 -9.28
C ALA A 312 -28.07 19.23 -8.55
N PRO A 313 -29.18 18.73 -9.14
CA PRO A 313 -30.51 18.86 -8.54
C PRO A 313 -30.69 18.22 -7.16
N SER A 314 -29.77 17.35 -6.75
CA SER A 314 -29.70 16.77 -5.41
C SER A 314 -29.14 17.73 -4.34
N GLN A 315 -28.64 18.90 -4.72
CA GLN A 315 -27.86 19.80 -3.86
C GLN A 315 -28.60 21.08 -3.49
N LEU A 316 -28.20 21.66 -2.36
CA LEU A 316 -28.76 22.92 -1.87
C LEU A 316 -28.42 24.08 -2.82
N SER A 317 -29.44 24.89 -3.14
CA SER A 317 -29.25 26.13 -3.87
C SER A 317 -28.54 27.18 -3.01
N ALA A 318 -28.03 28.25 -3.60
CA ALA A 318 -27.38 29.33 -2.83
C ALA A 318 -28.31 29.94 -1.75
N PRO A 319 -29.60 30.24 -2.03
CA PRO A 319 -30.55 30.66 -0.99
C PRO A 319 -30.76 29.63 0.13
N ASP A 320 -30.82 28.33 -0.21
CA ASP A 320 -30.98 27.26 0.77
C ASP A 320 -29.77 27.21 1.71
N LYS A 321 -28.55 27.36 1.16
CA LYS A 321 -27.31 27.41 1.95
C LYS A 321 -27.30 28.58 2.92
N VAL A 322 -27.74 29.76 2.50
CA VAL A 322 -27.84 30.94 3.39
C VAL A 322 -28.82 30.67 4.52
N THR A 323 -29.99 30.11 4.20
CA THR A 323 -31.02 29.77 5.20
C THR A 323 -30.50 28.74 6.20
N LEU A 324 -29.88 27.65 5.71
CA LEU A 324 -29.33 26.60 6.54
C LEU A 324 -28.17 27.11 7.40
N ALA A 325 -27.28 27.95 6.85
CA ALA A 325 -26.17 28.54 7.61
C ALA A 325 -26.66 29.39 8.79
N ALA A 326 -27.70 30.21 8.59
CA ALA A 326 -28.28 31.00 9.67
C ALA A 326 -28.84 30.12 10.79
N LEU A 327 -29.54 29.04 10.44
CA LEU A 327 -30.09 28.07 11.41
C LEU A 327 -28.99 27.27 12.11
N ALA A 328 -27.98 26.83 11.37
CA ALA A 328 -26.83 26.12 11.89
C ALA A 328 -26.06 26.97 12.91
N ASN A 329 -25.80 28.25 12.60
CA ASN A 329 -25.12 29.16 13.52
C ASN A 329 -25.92 29.42 14.80
N ALA A 330 -27.25 29.43 14.73
CA ALA A 330 -28.09 29.61 15.91
C ALA A 330 -28.14 28.38 16.83
N GLN A 331 -28.05 27.17 16.26
CA GLN A 331 -28.21 25.91 17.01
C GLN A 331 -26.86 25.27 17.39
N LEU A 332 -25.86 25.38 16.52
CA LEU A 332 -24.51 24.85 16.74
C LEU A 332 -23.58 25.90 17.37
N GLY A 333 -23.96 27.17 17.34
CA GLY A 333 -23.22 28.26 17.98
C GLY A 333 -23.39 28.23 19.50
N GLY A 334 -22.28 28.09 20.21
CA GLY A 334 -22.23 27.99 21.68
C GLY A 334 -21.18 26.98 22.12
N ALA A 335 -20.50 27.23 23.24
CA ALA A 335 -19.57 26.27 23.85
C ALA A 335 -20.11 25.85 25.22
N PRO A 336 -20.44 24.57 25.44
CA PRO A 336 -20.38 23.45 24.49
C PRO A 336 -21.48 23.53 23.41
N ALA A 337 -21.33 22.77 22.31
CA ALA A 337 -22.37 22.65 21.28
C ALA A 337 -23.64 22.03 21.88
N GLU A 338 -24.58 22.87 22.32
CA GLU A 338 -25.77 22.44 23.08
C GLU A 338 -26.71 21.56 22.26
N ALA A 339 -26.60 21.60 20.92
CA ALA A 339 -27.45 20.87 19.98
C ALA A 339 -27.28 19.34 19.97
N PHE A 340 -26.14 18.80 20.45
CA PHE A 340 -25.88 17.35 20.41
C PHE A 340 -25.49 16.80 21.77
N ASP A 341 -26.45 16.22 22.49
CA ASP A 341 -26.21 15.55 23.78
C ASP A 341 -25.18 14.42 23.66
N TYR A 342 -25.16 13.71 22.52
CA TYR A 342 -24.17 12.69 22.21
C TYR A 342 -22.70 13.15 22.43
N LEU A 343 -22.39 14.42 22.12
CA LEU A 343 -21.04 14.95 22.30
C LEU A 343 -20.70 15.21 23.78
N LYS A 344 -21.69 15.36 24.67
CA LYS A 344 -21.45 15.63 26.10
C LYS A 344 -20.85 14.41 26.80
N ASP A 345 -21.29 13.22 26.41
CA ASP A 345 -20.95 11.94 27.07
C ASP A 345 -19.61 11.33 26.65
N HIS A 346 -18.90 11.92 25.68
CA HIS A 346 -17.67 11.35 25.11
C HIS A 346 -16.45 12.26 25.26
N GLY A 347 -15.27 11.67 25.50
CA GLY A 347 -13.99 12.39 25.54
C GLY A 347 -13.51 12.78 24.14
N ILE A 348 -12.68 13.83 24.06
CA ILE A 348 -12.07 14.24 22.78
C ILE A 348 -11.12 13.17 22.23
N GLU A 349 -10.46 12.42 23.11
CA GLU A 349 -9.55 11.33 22.73
C GLU A 349 -10.30 10.18 22.04
N ASP A 350 -11.50 9.82 22.53
CA ASP A 350 -12.35 8.80 21.91
C ASP A 350 -12.80 9.24 20.51
N LEU A 351 -13.22 10.50 20.40
CA LEU A 351 -13.61 11.13 19.12
C LEU A 351 -12.46 11.15 18.11
N GLN A 352 -11.22 11.40 18.55
CA GLN A 352 -10.04 11.40 17.69
C GLN A 352 -9.61 10.00 17.27
N ALA A 353 -9.86 8.98 18.10
CA ALA A 353 -9.54 7.59 17.80
C ALA A 353 -10.47 6.98 16.73
N ASP A 354 -11.77 7.33 16.74
CA ASP A 354 -12.73 6.87 15.73
C ASP A 354 -13.71 7.99 15.29
N PRO A 355 -13.23 9.03 14.58
CA PRO A 355 -14.10 10.15 14.19
C PRO A 355 -15.29 9.72 13.32
N GLY A 356 -15.08 8.72 12.46
CA GLY A 356 -16.09 8.22 11.54
C GLY A 356 -17.22 7.47 12.25
N GLY A 357 -16.89 6.54 13.14
CA GLY A 357 -17.90 5.81 13.91
C GLY A 357 -18.61 6.70 14.93
N HIS A 358 -17.94 7.69 15.51
CA HIS A 358 -18.59 8.70 16.35
C HIS A 358 -19.53 9.61 15.56
N LEU A 359 -19.12 10.05 14.35
CA LEU A 359 -19.99 10.83 13.47
C LEU A 359 -21.23 10.04 13.07
N GLN A 360 -21.10 8.76 12.73
CA GLN A 360 -22.24 7.92 12.38
C GLN A 360 -23.24 7.78 13.53
N ARG A 361 -22.75 7.53 14.75
CA ARG A 361 -23.59 7.46 15.96
C ARG A 361 -24.30 8.79 16.25
N LEU A 362 -23.62 9.92 16.07
CA LEU A 362 -24.22 11.24 16.18
C LEU A 362 -25.33 11.43 15.13
N LEU A 363 -25.06 11.12 13.87
CA LEU A 363 -26.04 11.26 12.78
C LEU A 363 -27.22 10.28 12.90
N ASP A 364 -27.05 9.17 13.62
CA ASP A 364 -28.11 8.19 13.93
C ASP A 364 -28.91 8.58 15.19
N SER A 365 -28.51 9.61 15.94
CA SER A 365 -29.19 10.04 17.17
C SER A 365 -30.55 10.70 16.88
N PRO A 366 -31.57 10.50 17.75
CA PRO A 366 -32.89 11.13 17.59
C PRO A 366 -32.80 12.65 17.42
N GLU A 367 -31.91 13.31 18.17
CA GLU A 367 -31.74 14.76 18.16
C GLU A 367 -31.22 15.25 16.80
N ALA A 368 -30.26 14.54 16.21
CA ALA A 368 -29.74 14.86 14.89
C ALA A 368 -30.78 14.62 13.78
N LEU A 369 -31.57 13.56 13.87
CA LEU A 369 -32.63 13.27 12.90
C LEU A 369 -33.75 14.33 12.97
N ASP A 370 -34.16 14.74 14.17
CA ASP A 370 -35.16 15.79 14.40
C ASP A 370 -34.67 17.16 13.92
N LEU A 371 -33.40 17.51 14.16
CA LEU A 371 -32.78 18.72 13.61
C LEU A 371 -32.73 18.67 12.07
N GLY A 372 -32.27 17.56 11.51
CA GLY A 372 -32.20 17.36 10.06
C GLY A 372 -33.56 17.49 9.39
N GLU A 373 -34.62 16.94 9.99
CA GLU A 373 -35.99 17.06 9.49
C GLU A 373 -36.49 18.51 9.54
N ARG A 374 -36.28 19.22 10.65
CA ARG A 374 -36.62 20.65 10.77
C ARG A 374 -35.90 21.51 9.73
N TRP A 375 -34.61 21.26 9.52
CA TRP A 375 -33.82 21.95 8.51
C TRP A 375 -34.29 21.61 7.09
N ALA A 376 -34.63 20.34 6.80
CA ALA A 376 -35.21 19.95 5.52
C ALA A 376 -36.53 20.66 5.21
N ARG A 377 -37.41 20.82 6.22
CA ARG A 377 -38.64 21.63 6.09
C ARG A 377 -38.33 23.11 5.80
N SER A 378 -37.32 23.67 6.47
CA SER A 378 -36.96 25.09 6.30
C SER A 378 -36.46 25.45 4.89
N VAL A 379 -35.82 24.50 4.21
CA VAL A 379 -35.37 24.65 2.80
C VAL A 379 -36.39 24.08 1.80
N ASN A 380 -37.59 23.73 2.26
CA ASN A 380 -38.67 23.21 1.43
C ASN A 380 -38.30 21.95 0.62
N TRP A 381 -37.57 21.01 1.24
CA TRP A 381 -37.24 19.74 0.59
C TRP A 381 -38.52 19.02 0.10
N TYR A 382 -38.46 18.34 -1.05
CA TYR A 382 -39.62 17.67 -1.63
C TYR A 382 -40.34 16.75 -0.63
N GLY A 383 -41.67 16.79 -0.64
CA GLY A 383 -42.55 16.04 0.27
C GLY A 383 -42.75 16.70 1.63
N THR A 384 -41.92 17.65 2.07
CA THR A 384 -42.03 18.24 3.43
C THR A 384 -43.28 19.09 3.68
N GLY A 385 -43.93 19.57 2.63
CA GLY A 385 -45.16 20.38 2.72
C GLY A 385 -46.45 19.57 2.72
N ASP A 386 -46.37 18.27 2.50
CA ASP A 386 -47.53 17.38 2.47
C ASP A 386 -47.82 16.82 3.87
N ILE A 387 -49.09 16.58 4.18
CA ILE A 387 -49.49 16.06 5.49
C ILE A 387 -49.15 14.56 5.55
N GLY A 388 -48.53 14.11 6.65
CA GLY A 388 -48.24 12.70 6.90
C GLY A 388 -46.94 12.17 6.26
N THR A 389 -46.21 13.01 5.53
CA THR A 389 -44.93 12.61 4.92
C THR A 389 -43.77 12.74 5.91
N THR A 390 -42.93 11.71 5.95
CA THR A 390 -41.69 11.69 6.74
C THR A 390 -40.49 11.94 5.84
N VAL A 391 -39.53 12.74 6.33
CA VAL A 391 -38.30 13.00 5.57
C VAL A 391 -37.41 11.75 5.65
N PRO A 392 -36.84 11.27 4.53
CA PRO A 392 -35.95 10.11 4.57
C PRO A 392 -34.78 10.33 5.52
N LYS A 393 -34.41 9.31 6.31
CA LYS A 393 -33.30 9.37 7.27
C LYS A 393 -32.01 9.92 6.66
N SER A 394 -31.65 9.48 5.46
CA SER A 394 -30.44 9.94 4.75
C SER A 394 -30.48 11.44 4.42
N VAL A 395 -31.66 11.99 4.12
CA VAL A 395 -31.85 13.43 3.89
C VAL A 395 -31.62 14.20 5.19
N CYS A 396 -32.18 13.75 6.32
CA CYS A 396 -31.94 14.37 7.62
C CYS A 396 -30.43 14.38 7.96
N GLN A 397 -29.74 13.26 7.76
CA GLN A 397 -28.30 13.14 8.03
C GLN A 397 -27.46 14.04 7.12
N GLN A 398 -27.75 14.10 5.82
CA GLN A 398 -27.06 15.00 4.89
C GLN A 398 -27.33 16.48 5.20
N MET A 399 -28.52 16.81 5.73
CA MET A 399 -28.84 18.17 6.18
C MET A 399 -27.98 18.57 7.39
N VAL A 400 -27.79 17.65 8.35
CA VAL A 400 -26.89 17.87 9.49
C VAL A 400 -25.45 18.05 9.05
N ILE A 401 -24.97 17.21 8.13
CA ILE A 401 -23.64 17.36 7.53
C ILE A 401 -23.48 18.71 6.85
N ALA A 402 -24.46 19.14 6.05
CA ALA A 402 -24.43 20.42 5.36
C ALA A 402 -24.42 21.60 6.35
N ALA A 403 -25.19 21.51 7.43
CA ALA A 403 -25.20 22.49 8.51
C ALA A 403 -23.83 22.58 9.21
N ILE A 404 -23.19 21.45 9.54
CA ILE A 404 -21.84 21.44 10.14
C ILE A 404 -20.82 22.07 9.18
N LYS A 405 -20.89 21.75 7.88
CA LYS A 405 -20.02 22.36 6.86
C LYS A 405 -20.19 23.88 6.79
N LEU A 406 -21.44 24.37 6.75
CA LEU A 406 -21.75 25.80 6.67
C LEU A 406 -21.40 26.56 7.96
N HIS A 407 -21.50 25.90 9.11
CA HIS A 407 -21.06 26.45 10.38
C HIS A 407 -19.53 26.60 10.44
N ALA A 408 -18.79 25.61 9.94
CA ALA A 408 -17.32 25.65 9.83
C ALA A 408 -16.82 26.65 8.77
N ASP A 409 -17.53 26.74 7.65
CA ASP A 409 -17.20 27.59 6.53
C ASP A 409 -18.47 28.11 5.83
N PRO A 410 -18.81 29.40 5.98
CA PRO A 410 -19.98 29.99 5.30
C PRO A 410 -19.91 29.91 3.77
N LEU A 411 -18.72 29.71 3.20
CA LEU A 411 -18.50 29.57 1.76
C LEU A 411 -18.45 28.11 1.31
N ALA A 412 -18.83 27.16 2.16
CA ALA A 412 -18.80 25.74 1.83
C ALA A 412 -19.62 25.37 0.56
N PRO A 413 -19.17 24.37 -0.21
CA PRO A 413 -17.89 23.69 -0.07
C PRO A 413 -16.73 24.58 -0.51
N GLY A 414 -15.62 24.54 0.24
CA GLY A 414 -14.38 25.25 -0.08
C GLY A 414 -13.71 24.71 -1.35
N LYS A 415 -12.41 24.97 -1.57
CA LYS A 415 -11.68 24.43 -2.72
C LYS A 415 -11.26 22.97 -2.49
N PRO A 416 -11.10 22.13 -3.53
CA PRO A 416 -10.43 20.84 -3.40
C PRO A 416 -9.05 20.99 -2.73
N GLY A 417 -8.70 20.09 -1.81
CA GLY A 417 -7.50 20.19 -0.98
C GLY A 417 -7.57 21.19 0.17
N GLN A 418 -8.70 21.89 0.35
CA GLN A 418 -8.88 22.86 1.44
C GLN A 418 -10.08 22.52 2.32
N VAL A 419 -9.91 22.69 3.64
CA VAL A 419 -10.98 22.52 4.62
C VAL A 419 -11.12 23.81 5.41
N ALA A 420 -12.26 24.50 5.24
CA ALA A 420 -12.53 25.81 5.82
C ALA A 420 -11.42 26.86 5.56
N GLY A 421 -10.68 26.75 4.45
CA GLY A 421 -9.57 27.65 4.11
C GLY A 421 -8.20 27.25 4.67
N TYR A 422 -8.10 26.16 5.44
CA TYR A 422 -6.82 25.50 5.68
C TYR A 422 -6.41 24.74 4.42
N ASP A 423 -5.23 25.05 3.87
CA ASP A 423 -4.68 24.35 2.71
C ASP A 423 -3.84 23.14 3.12
N LEU A 424 -4.31 21.94 2.76
CA LEU A 424 -3.66 20.69 3.14
C LEU A 424 -2.34 20.48 2.40
N TYR A 425 -2.22 21.03 1.18
CA TYR A 425 -1.07 20.83 0.29
C TYR A 425 -0.13 22.03 0.24
N GLN A 426 -0.19 22.91 1.25
CA GLN A 426 0.75 24.02 1.37
C GLN A 426 2.20 23.53 1.57
N PRO A 427 3.22 24.25 1.06
CA PRO A 427 4.64 23.88 1.18
C PRO A 427 5.13 23.58 2.60
N ALA A 428 4.56 24.24 3.61
CA ALA A 428 4.90 24.00 5.02
C ALA A 428 4.52 22.58 5.51
N ASN A 429 3.65 21.87 4.79
CA ASN A 429 3.24 20.51 5.14
C ASN A 429 4.13 19.42 4.52
N MET A 430 5.05 19.76 3.61
CA MET A 430 5.99 18.81 3.02
C MET A 430 6.78 18.06 4.11
N GLY A 431 6.90 16.73 3.97
CA GLY A 431 7.62 15.90 4.95
C GLY A 431 6.83 15.53 6.21
N ARG A 432 5.61 16.08 6.41
CA ARG A 432 4.83 15.86 7.63
C ARG A 432 3.87 14.67 7.51
N THR A 433 3.65 13.97 8.63
CA THR A 433 2.67 12.88 8.72
C THR A 433 1.23 13.40 8.66
N PHE A 434 0.29 12.56 8.20
CA PHE A 434 -1.13 12.94 8.14
C PHE A 434 -1.70 13.27 9.51
N ALA A 435 -1.29 12.56 10.55
CA ALA A 435 -1.70 12.83 11.93
C ALA A 435 -1.28 14.23 12.40
N ALA A 436 -0.06 14.68 12.03
CA ALA A 436 0.41 16.02 12.37
C ALA A 436 -0.40 17.11 11.65
N ILE A 437 -0.68 16.92 10.36
CA ILE A 437 -1.47 17.87 9.56
C ILE A 437 -2.93 17.90 10.05
N ARG A 438 -3.52 16.75 10.38
CA ARG A 438 -4.87 16.67 10.94
C ARG A 438 -4.99 17.42 12.26
N ARG A 439 -3.98 17.30 13.14
CA ARG A 439 -3.93 18.07 14.39
C ARG A 439 -3.92 19.59 14.14
N ASP A 440 -3.18 20.03 13.13
CA ASP A 440 -3.15 21.44 12.75
C ASP A 440 -4.46 21.92 12.13
N LEU A 441 -5.14 21.06 11.37
CA LEU A 441 -6.49 21.32 10.87
C LEU A 441 -7.50 21.45 12.02
N ASP A 442 -7.48 20.54 13.00
CA ASP A 442 -8.34 20.62 14.18
C ASP A 442 -8.08 21.95 14.93
N ASN A 443 -6.80 22.29 15.15
CA ASN A 443 -6.40 23.56 15.74
C ASN A 443 -6.84 24.78 14.92
N HIS A 444 -6.85 24.69 13.59
CA HIS A 444 -7.33 25.75 12.71
C HIS A 444 -8.84 25.95 12.87
N LEU A 445 -9.62 24.86 12.90
CA LEU A 445 -11.08 24.93 13.09
C LEU A 445 -11.44 25.50 14.47
N ILE A 446 -10.68 25.15 15.51
CA ILE A 446 -10.89 25.69 16.86
C ILE A 446 -10.49 27.17 16.92
N ASN A 447 -9.24 27.48 16.59
CA ASN A 447 -8.67 28.80 16.88
C ASN A 447 -9.03 29.87 15.84
N GLN A 448 -9.22 29.49 14.58
CA GLN A 448 -9.51 30.43 13.49
C GLN A 448 -10.97 30.44 13.05
N LYS A 449 -11.70 29.33 13.25
CA LYS A 449 -13.13 29.23 12.91
C LYS A 449 -14.05 29.24 14.14
N GLY A 450 -13.52 29.13 15.34
CA GLY A 450 -14.28 29.25 16.58
C GLY A 450 -15.17 28.04 16.88
N LEU A 451 -14.87 26.87 16.33
CA LEU A 451 -15.63 25.65 16.58
C LEU A 451 -15.32 25.09 17.98
N ASP A 452 -16.33 24.50 18.62
CA ASP A 452 -16.14 23.62 19.77
C ASP A 452 -15.15 22.49 19.42
N SER A 453 -14.31 22.10 20.37
CA SER A 453 -13.22 21.15 20.12
C SER A 453 -13.70 19.76 19.69
N LYS A 454 -14.84 19.28 20.20
CA LYS A 454 -15.42 18.00 19.80
C LYS A 454 -16.06 18.10 18.42
N LEU A 455 -16.75 19.21 18.14
CA LEU A 455 -17.35 19.46 16.83
C LEU A 455 -16.27 19.66 15.75
N ALA A 456 -15.13 20.28 16.08
CA ALA A 456 -13.99 20.47 15.19
C ALA A 456 -13.44 19.13 14.66
N VAL A 457 -13.31 18.11 15.52
CA VAL A 457 -12.85 16.76 15.12
C VAL A 457 -13.78 16.14 14.07
N LEU A 458 -15.10 16.27 14.26
CA LEU A 458 -16.10 15.76 13.34
C LEU A 458 -16.16 16.59 12.05
N ALA A 459 -16.08 17.92 12.14
CA ALA A 459 -16.03 18.83 11.00
C ALA A 459 -14.77 18.59 10.14
N ALA A 460 -13.61 18.36 10.76
CA ALA A 460 -12.39 17.96 10.07
C ALA A 460 -12.57 16.62 9.34
N HIS A 461 -13.17 15.62 9.99
CA HIS A 461 -13.48 14.34 9.33
C HIS A 461 -14.44 14.51 8.14
N ILE A 462 -15.47 15.34 8.27
CA ILE A 462 -16.41 15.66 7.20
C ILE A 462 -15.73 16.38 6.03
N GLY A 463 -14.87 17.37 6.34
CA GLY A 463 -14.15 18.15 5.35
C GLY A 463 -13.12 17.32 4.57
N LEU A 464 -12.32 16.53 5.28
CA LEU A 464 -11.29 15.66 4.67
C LEU A 464 -11.90 14.62 3.73
N ALA A 465 -13.06 14.06 4.07
CA ALA A 465 -13.74 13.07 3.23
C ALA A 465 -14.00 13.55 1.81
N GLN A 466 -14.31 14.84 1.65
CA GLN A 466 -14.52 15.46 0.35
C GLN A 466 -13.21 16.04 -0.20
N ALA A 467 -12.49 16.83 0.59
CA ALA A 467 -11.38 17.65 0.11
C ALA A 467 -10.07 16.89 -0.13
N ALA A 468 -9.79 15.85 0.66
CA ALA A 468 -8.55 15.07 0.64
C ALA A 468 -8.77 13.67 1.26
N PRO A 469 -9.48 12.77 0.54
CA PRO A 469 -9.88 11.46 1.05
C PRO A 469 -8.70 10.58 1.52
N GLU A 470 -7.49 10.81 1.02
CA GLU A 470 -6.28 10.08 1.42
C GLU A 470 -5.96 10.20 2.92
N PHE A 471 -6.45 11.26 3.59
CA PHE A 471 -6.31 11.42 5.04
C PHE A 471 -7.23 10.51 5.86
N LEU A 472 -8.19 9.85 5.21
CA LEU A 472 -9.17 8.97 5.84
C LEU A 472 -9.00 7.50 5.44
N VAL A 473 -7.98 7.18 4.63
CA VAL A 473 -7.58 5.78 4.38
C VAL A 473 -7.05 5.19 5.68
N ARG A 474 -7.43 3.95 5.96
CA ARG A 474 -7.02 3.26 7.19
C ARG A 474 -5.61 2.70 7.08
N ASP A 475 -4.97 2.53 8.23
CA ASP A 475 -3.71 1.81 8.37
C ASP A 475 -2.58 2.31 7.45
N VAL A 476 -2.55 3.63 7.17
CA VAL A 476 -1.48 4.26 6.40
C VAL A 476 -0.20 4.29 7.25
N PRO A 477 0.92 3.68 6.80
CA PRO A 477 2.17 3.71 7.53
C PRO A 477 2.74 5.13 7.67
N ASP A 478 3.38 5.43 8.80
CA ASP A 478 4.04 6.73 9.05
C ASP A 478 5.14 7.08 8.02
N ALA A 479 5.64 6.07 7.29
CA ALA A 479 6.59 6.25 6.19
C ALA A 479 5.98 6.94 4.94
N ILE A 480 4.65 7.00 4.85
CA ILE A 480 3.92 7.72 3.81
C ILE A 480 3.57 9.11 4.37
N HIS A 481 4.40 10.09 4.06
CA HIS A 481 4.18 11.49 4.45
C HIS A 481 3.91 12.39 3.25
N MET A 482 3.39 13.58 3.54
CA MET A 482 2.99 14.57 2.56
C MET A 482 4.12 14.91 1.57
N GLY A 483 3.79 14.91 0.27
CA GLY A 483 4.70 15.26 -0.82
C GLY A 483 5.70 14.18 -1.23
N THR A 484 5.59 12.96 -0.70
CA THR A 484 6.33 11.79 -1.20
C THR A 484 5.67 11.17 -2.44
N PRO A 485 6.40 10.40 -3.25
CA PRO A 485 5.80 9.58 -4.31
C PRO A 485 4.72 8.61 -3.80
N ALA A 486 4.92 8.01 -2.61
CA ALA A 486 3.93 7.12 -2.00
C ALA A 486 2.63 7.85 -1.65
N TRP A 487 2.69 9.09 -1.15
CA TRP A 487 1.51 9.92 -0.94
C TRP A 487 0.78 10.22 -2.26
N MET A 488 1.51 10.49 -3.34
CA MET A 488 0.91 10.72 -4.66
C MET A 488 0.17 9.48 -5.17
N GLU A 489 0.75 8.29 -4.99
CA GLU A 489 0.10 7.03 -5.33
C GLU A 489 -1.16 6.81 -4.49
N LEU A 490 -1.09 7.01 -3.17
CA LEU A 490 -2.25 6.92 -2.28
C LEU A 490 -3.39 7.86 -2.73
N ARG A 491 -3.07 9.11 -3.05
CA ARG A 491 -4.03 10.12 -3.52
C ARG A 491 -4.61 9.77 -4.89
N LEU A 492 -3.79 9.24 -5.80
CA LEU A 492 -4.26 8.75 -7.10
C LEU A 492 -5.25 7.61 -6.91
N GLY A 493 -4.91 6.62 -6.07
CA GLY A 493 -5.79 5.49 -5.78
C GLY A 493 -7.11 5.94 -5.14
N CYS A 494 -7.09 6.89 -4.20
CA CYS A 494 -8.31 7.49 -3.66
C CYS A 494 -9.16 8.16 -4.76
N GLY A 495 -8.54 8.94 -5.64
CA GLY A 495 -9.22 9.55 -6.77
C GLY A 495 -9.83 8.53 -7.73
N MET A 496 -9.17 7.39 -7.96
CA MET A 496 -9.68 6.31 -8.80
C MET A 496 -10.94 5.66 -8.20
N VAL A 497 -10.88 5.27 -6.93
CA VAL A 497 -12.00 4.58 -6.27
C VAL A 497 -13.18 5.52 -6.00
N ASP A 498 -12.92 6.79 -5.67
CA ASP A 498 -13.99 7.75 -5.40
C ASP A 498 -14.65 8.26 -6.70
N ASN A 499 -13.96 8.17 -7.84
CA ASN A 499 -14.57 8.41 -9.16
C ASN A 499 -15.54 7.28 -9.58
N VAL A 500 -15.33 6.06 -9.08
CA VAL A 500 -16.30 4.95 -9.22
C VAL A 500 -17.53 5.24 -8.37
N ALA A 501 -17.35 5.43 -7.06
CA ALA A 501 -18.40 5.78 -6.14
C ALA A 501 -17.83 6.66 -5.00
N PRO A 502 -18.34 7.89 -4.80
CA PRO A 502 -17.75 8.85 -3.85
C PRO A 502 -17.69 8.33 -2.41
N GLY A 503 -16.51 8.44 -1.79
CA GLY A 503 -16.25 8.08 -0.40
C GLY A 503 -15.87 6.62 -0.16
N THR A 504 -15.74 5.82 -1.23
CA THR A 504 -15.30 4.41 -1.17
C THR A 504 -13.92 4.27 -0.55
N SER A 505 -13.00 5.19 -0.84
CA SER A 505 -11.63 5.23 -0.30
C SER A 505 -11.56 5.15 1.23
N ARG A 506 -12.56 5.72 1.91
CA ARG A 506 -12.65 5.79 3.38
C ARG A 506 -12.98 4.47 4.05
N ALA A 507 -13.48 3.51 3.27
CA ALA A 507 -13.72 2.14 3.70
C ALA A 507 -12.51 1.23 3.43
N MET A 508 -11.40 1.77 2.90
CA MET A 508 -10.23 1.02 2.46
C MET A 508 -9.02 1.27 3.36
N ASP A 509 -8.11 0.30 3.37
CA ASP A 509 -6.75 0.44 3.91
C ASP A 509 -5.75 0.81 2.79
N GLU A 510 -4.50 1.12 3.17
CA GLU A 510 -3.44 1.48 2.22
C GLU A 510 -3.17 0.38 1.19
N GLU A 511 -3.13 -0.89 1.61
CA GLU A 511 -2.82 -2.02 0.72
C GLU A 511 -3.90 -2.17 -0.36
N GLN A 512 -5.17 -2.03 0.03
CA GLN A 512 -6.31 -2.05 -0.89
C GLN A 512 -6.24 -0.88 -1.89
N ILE A 513 -5.87 0.32 -1.45
CA ILE A 513 -5.73 1.48 -2.35
C ILE A 513 -4.54 1.30 -3.31
N SER A 514 -3.40 0.84 -2.81
CA SER A 514 -2.19 0.59 -3.61
C SER A 514 -2.37 -0.53 -4.62
N ALA A 515 -3.19 -1.54 -4.31
CA ALA A 515 -3.55 -2.58 -5.28
C ALA A 515 -4.25 -2.01 -6.53
N ILE A 516 -5.00 -0.91 -6.39
CA ILE A 516 -5.69 -0.23 -7.50
C ILE A 516 -4.71 0.50 -8.41
N THR A 517 -3.71 1.19 -7.85
CA THR A 517 -2.76 1.99 -8.63
C THR A 517 -1.74 1.15 -9.39
N VAL A 518 -1.53 -0.10 -8.96
CA VAL A 518 -0.69 -1.09 -9.64
C VAL A 518 -1.35 -1.66 -10.90
N LEU A 519 -2.68 -1.61 -11.01
CA LEU A 519 -3.39 -2.05 -12.22
C LEU A 519 -2.90 -1.28 -13.45
N GLY A 520 -2.85 -1.93 -14.59
CA GLY A 520 -2.61 -1.27 -15.88
C GLY A 520 -3.93 -0.86 -16.55
N PRO A 521 -3.98 0.26 -17.30
CA PRO A 521 -5.14 0.61 -18.12
C PRO A 521 -5.42 -0.48 -19.16
N THR A 522 -6.69 -0.81 -19.39
CA THR A 522 -7.10 -1.74 -20.45
C THR A 522 -7.53 -1.04 -21.74
N SER A 523 -7.58 0.30 -21.73
CA SER A 523 -7.84 1.13 -22.91
C SER A 523 -7.18 2.50 -22.81
N GLU A 524 -6.96 3.16 -23.95
CA GLU A 524 -6.39 4.51 -24.00
C GLU A 524 -7.29 5.57 -23.33
N ALA A 525 -8.61 5.38 -23.39
CA ALA A 525 -9.56 6.26 -22.71
C ALA A 525 -9.43 6.16 -21.18
N GLN A 526 -9.21 4.95 -20.63
CA GLN A 526 -8.90 4.79 -19.21
C GLN A 526 -7.55 5.42 -18.85
N ALA A 527 -6.50 5.21 -19.65
CA ALA A 527 -5.20 5.83 -19.43
C ALA A 527 -5.30 7.37 -19.41
N THR A 528 -6.13 7.93 -20.29
CA THR A 528 -6.41 9.37 -20.35
C THR A 528 -7.18 9.87 -19.13
N LEU A 529 -8.20 9.14 -18.68
CA LEU A 529 -8.91 9.47 -17.44
C LEU A 529 -7.95 9.53 -16.24
N MET A 530 -7.01 8.58 -16.15
CA MET A 530 -6.03 8.55 -15.05
C MET A 530 -5.03 9.70 -15.10
N ARG A 531 -4.58 10.09 -16.29
CA ARG A 531 -3.76 11.31 -16.46
C ARG A 531 -4.50 12.56 -15.96
N LEU A 532 -5.80 12.66 -16.22
CA LEU A 532 -6.60 13.79 -15.71
C LEU A 532 -6.66 13.80 -14.17
N LEU A 533 -6.80 12.63 -13.54
CA LEU A 533 -6.72 12.51 -12.08
C LEU A 533 -5.32 12.86 -11.53
N GLY A 534 -4.26 12.45 -12.22
CA GLY A 534 -2.87 12.71 -11.84
C GLY A 534 -2.44 14.18 -11.96
N LEU A 535 -3.11 14.98 -12.79
CA LEU A 535 -2.69 16.35 -13.13
C LEU A 535 -2.63 17.30 -11.92
N ARG A 536 -3.62 17.24 -11.03
CA ARG A 536 -3.60 18.04 -9.78
C ARG A 536 -2.58 17.51 -8.79
N ILE A 537 -2.40 16.19 -8.73
CA ILE A 537 -1.48 15.54 -7.80
C ILE A 537 -0.03 15.90 -8.13
N ILE A 538 0.37 15.84 -9.42
CA ILE A 538 1.73 16.19 -9.84
C ILE A 538 2.06 17.67 -9.66
N THR A 539 1.07 18.55 -9.82
CA THR A 539 1.27 19.99 -9.61
C THR A 539 1.33 20.34 -8.13
N ASP A 540 0.46 19.77 -7.28
CA ASP A 540 0.56 19.93 -5.82
C ASP A 540 1.90 19.38 -5.30
N TRP A 541 2.34 18.21 -5.78
CA TRP A 541 3.67 17.67 -5.46
C TRP A 541 4.81 18.62 -5.86
N ALA A 542 4.75 19.19 -7.06
CA ALA A 542 5.78 20.09 -7.56
C ALA A 542 5.82 21.42 -6.79
N VAL A 543 4.67 21.94 -6.35
CA VAL A 543 4.60 23.12 -5.47
C VAL A 543 5.16 22.80 -4.08
N LEU A 544 4.77 21.67 -3.47
CA LEU A 544 5.32 21.20 -2.19
C LEU A 544 6.84 21.04 -2.23
N ASN A 545 7.38 20.56 -3.35
CA ASN A 545 8.81 20.34 -3.53
C ASN A 545 9.57 21.57 -4.03
N GLY A 546 8.89 22.67 -4.40
CA GLY A 546 9.55 23.89 -4.91
C GLY A 546 10.02 23.80 -6.37
N VAL A 547 9.57 22.78 -7.11
CA VAL A 547 9.88 22.56 -8.53
C VAL A 547 9.18 23.61 -9.41
N ILE A 548 7.95 23.98 -9.03
CA ILE A 548 7.19 25.06 -9.67
C ILE A 548 6.62 26.00 -8.59
N PRO A 549 6.42 27.29 -8.89
CA PRO A 549 5.74 28.20 -7.96
C PRO A 549 4.26 27.83 -7.81
N ASP A 550 3.69 28.20 -6.66
CA ASP A 550 2.25 28.12 -6.46
C ASP A 550 1.50 29.05 -7.43
N ALA A 551 0.28 28.67 -7.78
CA ALA A 551 -0.62 29.40 -8.65
C ALA A 551 -1.89 29.79 -7.88
N PRO A 552 -1.97 31.02 -7.32
CA PRO A 552 -3.11 31.45 -6.49
C PRO A 552 -4.49 31.38 -7.19
N GLY A 553 -4.51 31.43 -8.53
CA GLY A 553 -5.71 31.24 -9.37
C GLY A 553 -5.99 29.78 -9.80
N GLY A 554 -5.10 28.85 -9.44
CA GLY A 554 -5.09 27.45 -9.89
C GLY A 554 -4.74 27.27 -11.36
N GLU A 555 -4.14 28.29 -11.99
CA GLU A 555 -3.75 28.32 -13.39
C GLU A 555 -2.27 27.94 -13.54
N PHE A 556 -2.01 26.73 -14.04
CA PHE A 556 -0.65 26.23 -14.29
C PHE A 556 -0.37 26.23 -15.79
N SER A 557 0.82 26.65 -16.19
CA SER A 557 1.18 26.59 -17.61
C SER A 557 1.50 25.17 -18.07
N ALA A 558 1.37 24.89 -19.38
CA ALA A 558 1.80 23.62 -19.95
C ALA A 558 3.29 23.33 -19.65
N GLN A 559 4.12 24.37 -19.68
CA GLN A 559 5.53 24.27 -19.32
C GLN A 559 5.71 23.86 -17.85
N MET A 560 4.94 24.43 -16.92
CA MET A 560 5.01 24.06 -15.50
C MET A 560 4.62 22.59 -15.28
N ILE A 561 3.60 22.09 -15.97
CA ILE A 561 3.19 20.68 -15.90
C ILE A 561 4.29 19.77 -16.44
N GLN A 562 4.92 20.13 -17.55
CA GLN A 562 6.06 19.38 -18.11
C GLN A 562 7.26 19.39 -17.17
N THR A 563 7.61 20.53 -16.59
CA THR A 563 8.68 20.65 -15.60
C THR A 563 8.40 19.79 -14.37
N ALA A 564 7.18 19.83 -13.85
CA ALA A 564 6.75 19.00 -12.71
C ALA A 564 6.88 17.50 -13.01
N SER A 565 6.35 17.06 -14.17
CA SER A 565 6.43 15.65 -14.59
C SER A 565 7.88 15.21 -14.81
N ALA A 566 8.70 16.01 -15.49
CA ALA A 566 10.11 15.70 -15.72
C ALA A 566 10.90 15.56 -14.41
N ALA A 567 10.72 16.50 -13.48
CA ALA A 567 11.38 16.44 -12.18
C ALA A 567 10.97 15.19 -11.38
N PHE A 568 9.68 14.85 -11.39
CA PHE A 568 9.18 13.65 -10.72
C PHE A 568 9.73 12.36 -11.33
N GLN A 569 9.75 12.25 -12.65
CA GLN A 569 10.30 11.07 -13.34
C GLN A 569 11.80 10.94 -13.09
N GLN A 570 12.56 12.04 -13.15
CA GLN A 570 13.97 12.03 -12.82
C GLN A 570 14.22 11.52 -11.39
N GLN A 571 13.44 12.00 -10.40
CA GLN A 571 13.55 11.52 -9.03
C GLN A 571 13.25 10.01 -8.93
N ARG A 572 12.20 9.52 -9.60
CA ARG A 572 11.87 8.08 -9.61
C ARG A 572 12.96 7.24 -10.25
N GLU A 573 13.52 7.70 -11.37
CA GLU A 573 14.61 7.03 -12.08
C GLU A 573 15.88 6.97 -11.23
N ASP A 574 16.27 8.08 -10.60
CA ASP A 574 17.41 8.14 -9.69
C ASP A 574 17.27 7.13 -8.54
N VAL A 575 16.09 7.05 -7.94
CA VAL A 575 15.79 6.13 -6.82
C VAL A 575 15.77 4.68 -7.27
N SER A 576 15.12 4.39 -8.41
CA SER A 576 15.07 3.05 -9.00
C SER A 576 16.47 2.55 -9.38
N CYS A 577 17.28 3.42 -9.98
CA CYS A 577 18.66 3.17 -10.33
C CYS A 577 19.50 2.90 -9.07
N ALA A 578 19.42 3.78 -8.06
CA ALA A 578 20.11 3.61 -6.79
C ALA A 578 19.77 2.28 -6.11
N PHE A 579 18.49 1.91 -6.06
CA PHE A 579 18.04 0.66 -5.45
C PHE A 579 18.50 -0.57 -6.24
N THR A 580 18.29 -0.59 -7.56
CA THR A 580 18.64 -1.71 -8.43
C THR A 580 20.15 -1.98 -8.40
N GLN A 581 20.95 -0.92 -8.42
CA GLN A 581 22.40 -1.06 -8.39
C GLN A 581 22.92 -1.45 -6.99
N CYS A 582 22.30 -0.97 -5.90
CA CYS A 582 22.65 -1.40 -4.53
C CYS A 582 22.28 -2.85 -4.21
N ALA A 583 21.26 -3.40 -4.89
CA ALA A 583 20.89 -4.80 -4.72
C ALA A 583 21.97 -5.77 -5.23
N SER A 584 22.97 -5.29 -5.98
CA SER A 584 24.13 -6.09 -6.36
C SER A 584 25.01 -6.39 -5.14
N GLY A 585 25.40 -7.65 -4.96
CA GLY A 585 26.31 -8.04 -3.88
C GLY A 585 27.74 -7.53 -4.11
N LEU A 586 28.49 -7.32 -3.02
CA LEU A 586 29.91 -6.99 -3.08
C LEU A 586 30.66 -8.02 -3.95
N PRO A 587 31.45 -7.60 -4.97
CA PRO A 587 32.16 -8.52 -5.85
C PRO A 587 33.12 -9.42 -5.06
N ALA A 588 32.96 -10.74 -5.19
CA ALA A 588 33.80 -11.70 -4.49
C ALA A 588 35.02 -12.08 -5.35
N ARG A 589 36.17 -12.33 -4.70
CA ARG A 589 37.38 -12.86 -5.38
C ARG A 589 37.08 -14.10 -6.24
N LYS A 590 36.20 -14.98 -5.75
CA LYS A 590 35.79 -16.21 -6.46
C LYS A 590 35.02 -15.90 -7.76
N SER A 591 34.08 -14.94 -7.74
CA SER A 591 33.30 -14.62 -8.94
C SER A 591 34.17 -13.99 -10.03
N VAL A 592 35.11 -13.12 -9.64
CA VAL A 592 36.11 -12.56 -10.57
C VAL A 592 37.00 -13.66 -11.15
N ALA A 593 37.48 -14.60 -10.30
CA ALA A 593 38.31 -15.72 -10.75
C ALA A 593 37.59 -16.63 -11.76
N ILE A 594 36.32 -16.97 -11.50
CA ILE A 594 35.52 -17.80 -12.42
C ILE A 594 35.30 -17.08 -13.75
N ALA A 595 34.99 -15.78 -13.73
CA ALA A 595 34.78 -15.00 -14.95
C ALA A 595 36.02 -15.00 -15.86
N GLU A 596 37.23 -14.82 -15.31
CA GLU A 596 38.47 -14.88 -16.08
C GLU A 596 38.82 -16.31 -16.54
N LEU A 597 38.57 -17.32 -15.71
CA LEU A 597 38.81 -18.72 -16.09
C LEU A 597 37.89 -19.17 -17.24
N LEU A 598 36.63 -18.74 -17.28
CA LEU A 598 35.71 -19.06 -18.38
C LEU A 598 36.19 -18.52 -19.74
N LYS A 599 36.93 -17.39 -19.77
CA LYS A 599 37.51 -16.84 -21.00
C LYS A 599 38.59 -17.74 -21.60
N VAL A 600 39.34 -18.46 -20.75
CA VAL A 600 40.42 -19.36 -21.19
C VAL A 600 40.01 -20.84 -21.25
N PHE A 601 38.80 -21.17 -20.77
CA PHE A 601 38.17 -22.49 -20.84
C PHE A 601 36.82 -22.43 -21.61
N PRO A 602 36.84 -22.20 -22.94
CA PRO A 602 35.61 -22.04 -23.73
C PRO A 602 34.76 -23.31 -23.72
N GLY A 603 33.43 -23.16 -23.66
CA GLY A 603 32.47 -24.28 -23.67
C GLY A 603 32.31 -25.02 -22.33
N ILE A 604 32.96 -24.56 -21.26
CA ILE A 604 32.79 -25.09 -19.90
C ILE A 604 31.81 -24.18 -19.13
N THR A 605 30.88 -24.77 -18.39
CA THR A 605 29.96 -24.01 -17.50
C THR A 605 30.64 -23.66 -16.17
N ALA A 606 30.19 -22.60 -15.50
CA ALA A 606 30.71 -22.20 -14.19
C ALA A 606 30.66 -23.36 -13.16
N SER A 607 29.56 -24.12 -13.12
CA SER A 607 29.42 -25.28 -12.22
C SER A 607 30.45 -26.38 -12.50
N ARG A 608 30.75 -26.65 -13.77
CA ARG A 608 31.78 -27.62 -14.15
C ARG A 608 33.18 -27.12 -13.78
N LEU A 609 33.43 -25.83 -13.98
CA LEU A 609 34.71 -25.19 -13.68
C LEU A 609 35.02 -25.21 -12.18
N GLU A 610 34.02 -25.04 -11.31
CA GLU A 610 34.18 -25.17 -9.86
C GLU A 610 34.56 -26.60 -9.43
N GLY A 611 34.11 -27.62 -10.16
CA GLY A 611 34.48 -29.02 -9.93
C GLY A 611 35.84 -29.41 -10.50
N MET A 612 36.49 -28.56 -11.31
CA MET A 612 37.79 -28.86 -11.90
C MET A 612 38.90 -28.75 -10.85
N THR A 613 39.82 -29.71 -10.89
CA THR A 613 40.96 -29.77 -9.98
C THR A 613 42.28 -29.88 -10.72
N VAL A 614 43.30 -29.23 -10.19
CA VAL A 614 44.69 -29.31 -10.65
C VAL A 614 45.55 -30.11 -9.68
N GLN A 615 46.60 -30.71 -10.21
CA GLN A 615 47.61 -31.45 -9.44
C GLN A 615 49.00 -31.04 -9.93
N ILE A 616 50.01 -31.10 -9.05
CA ILE A 616 51.39 -30.75 -9.41
C ILE A 616 51.92 -31.76 -10.44
N ALA A 617 52.50 -31.22 -11.52
CA ALA A 617 52.86 -31.97 -12.71
C ALA A 617 54.12 -32.83 -12.52
N ASP A 618 55.09 -32.37 -11.72
CA ASP A 618 56.30 -33.13 -11.38
C ASP A 618 56.00 -34.17 -10.28
N ALA A 619 56.42 -35.41 -10.51
CA ALA A 619 56.31 -36.50 -9.55
C ALA A 619 57.31 -36.36 -8.39
N ALA A 620 58.51 -35.83 -8.63
CA ALA A 620 59.53 -35.63 -7.60
C ALA A 620 59.12 -34.49 -6.64
N GLU A 621 58.64 -33.38 -7.18
CA GLU A 621 58.09 -32.27 -6.39
C GLU A 621 56.87 -32.73 -5.57
N ARG A 622 56.01 -33.61 -6.11
CA ARG A 622 54.91 -34.21 -5.34
C ARG A 622 55.34 -35.04 -4.14
N ARG A 623 56.49 -35.71 -4.23
CA ARG A 623 57.07 -36.49 -3.11
C ARG A 623 57.64 -35.60 -2.02
N ASN A 624 58.24 -34.48 -2.42
CA ASN A 624 58.97 -33.57 -1.53
C ASN A 624 58.10 -32.40 -1.01
N MET A 625 56.80 -32.39 -1.31
CA MET A 625 55.87 -31.37 -0.80
C MET A 625 55.67 -31.47 0.71
N ARG A 626 55.56 -30.29 1.35
CA ARG A 626 55.18 -30.19 2.76
C ARG A 626 53.80 -30.82 2.98
N VAL A 627 53.63 -31.52 4.10
CA VAL A 627 52.36 -32.19 4.46
C VAL A 627 51.19 -31.21 4.54
N SER A 628 51.46 -29.93 4.84
CA SER A 628 50.49 -28.84 4.91
C SER A 628 49.97 -28.38 3.54
N GLU A 629 50.51 -28.87 2.42
CA GLU A 629 50.11 -28.44 1.08
C GLU A 629 49.37 -29.55 0.33
N PRO A 630 48.09 -29.36 -0.03
CA PRO A 630 47.32 -30.40 -0.70
C PRO A 630 47.84 -30.64 -2.12
N ARG A 631 48.11 -31.92 -2.43
CA ARG A 631 48.64 -32.36 -3.74
C ARG A 631 47.67 -32.16 -4.89
N ARG A 632 46.37 -32.12 -4.60
CA ARG A 632 45.27 -31.83 -5.54
C ARG A 632 44.51 -30.63 -5.01
N ARG A 633 44.24 -29.65 -5.86
CA ARG A 633 43.55 -28.41 -5.50
C ARG A 633 42.43 -28.09 -6.48
N SER A 634 41.46 -27.28 -6.06
CA SER A 634 40.53 -26.66 -7.02
C SER A 634 41.29 -25.77 -7.99
N LEU A 635 40.96 -25.83 -9.28
CA LEU A 635 41.50 -24.92 -10.29
C LEU A 635 41.22 -23.46 -9.92
N VAL A 636 40.00 -23.18 -9.45
CA VAL A 636 39.55 -21.85 -9.06
C VAL A 636 40.33 -21.35 -7.86
N GLU A 637 40.44 -22.14 -6.79
CA GLU A 637 41.17 -21.76 -5.58
C GLU A 637 42.65 -21.52 -5.87
N THR A 638 43.28 -22.35 -6.71
CA THR A 638 44.69 -22.21 -7.08
C THR A 638 44.96 -20.93 -7.87
N TYR A 639 44.00 -20.50 -8.68
CA TYR A 639 44.08 -19.20 -9.34
C TYR A 639 43.86 -18.04 -8.34
N MET A 640 42.88 -18.17 -7.44
CA MET A 640 42.58 -17.17 -6.39
C MET A 640 43.76 -16.89 -5.46
N THR A 641 44.60 -17.89 -5.15
CA THR A 641 45.80 -17.72 -4.32
C THR A 641 47.01 -17.21 -5.11
N GLY A 642 46.91 -17.03 -6.43
CA GLY A 642 48.03 -16.70 -7.31
C GLY A 642 49.03 -17.85 -7.52
N ASP A 643 48.73 -19.05 -7.01
CA ASP A 643 49.62 -20.21 -7.12
C ASP A 643 49.57 -20.89 -8.50
N LEU A 644 48.57 -20.58 -9.33
CA LEU A 644 48.38 -21.16 -10.67
C LEU A 644 49.42 -20.61 -11.65
N THR A 645 50.64 -21.14 -11.58
CA THR A 645 51.78 -20.72 -12.39
C THR A 645 52.11 -21.74 -13.49
N PRO A 646 52.59 -21.30 -14.67
CA PRO A 646 53.01 -22.20 -15.74
C PRO A 646 54.08 -23.20 -15.29
N GLY A 647 54.06 -24.42 -15.84
CA GLY A 647 55.03 -25.50 -15.61
C GLY A 647 54.77 -26.33 -14.35
N LYS A 648 54.02 -25.80 -13.38
CA LYS A 648 53.79 -26.43 -12.08
C LYS A 648 52.58 -27.36 -12.05
N TRP A 649 51.54 -27.06 -12.81
CA TRP A 649 50.23 -27.69 -12.68
C TRP A 649 49.82 -28.50 -13.92
N VAL A 650 48.98 -29.50 -13.72
CA VAL A 650 48.23 -30.20 -14.76
C VAL A 650 46.79 -30.43 -14.28
N LEU A 651 45.83 -30.49 -15.19
CA LEU A 651 44.46 -30.87 -14.84
C LEU A 651 44.42 -32.33 -14.37
N THR A 652 43.68 -32.59 -13.31
CA THR A 652 43.55 -33.95 -12.75
C THR A 652 42.90 -34.93 -13.73
N SER A 653 42.01 -34.43 -14.61
CA SER A 653 41.38 -35.22 -15.68
C SER A 653 42.36 -35.73 -16.73
N ASP A 654 43.50 -35.05 -16.89
CA ASP A 654 44.47 -35.30 -17.96
C ASP A 654 45.62 -36.18 -17.48
N LEU A 655 45.59 -36.59 -16.21
CA LEU A 655 46.51 -37.56 -15.65
C LEU A 655 46.07 -38.99 -16.03
N PRO A 656 47.01 -39.85 -16.47
CA PRO A 656 46.71 -41.26 -16.70
C PRO A 656 46.15 -41.92 -15.43
N GLN A 657 45.00 -42.57 -15.53
CA GLN A 657 44.51 -43.45 -14.46
C GLN A 657 45.42 -44.68 -14.43
N ALA A 658 46.37 -44.74 -13.49
CA ALA A 658 47.08 -45.99 -13.23
C ALA A 658 46.09 -46.98 -12.60
N PRO A 659 45.99 -48.24 -13.07
CA PRO A 659 45.22 -49.25 -12.36
C PRO A 659 45.79 -49.36 -10.94
N ALA A 660 44.91 -49.26 -9.95
CA ALA A 660 45.28 -49.41 -8.55
C ALA A 660 45.66 -50.86 -8.27
N LEU A 661 46.88 -51.25 -8.63
CA LEU A 661 47.48 -52.45 -8.07
C LEU A 661 47.71 -52.17 -6.58
N ALA A 662 47.01 -52.90 -5.72
CA ALA A 662 47.26 -52.87 -4.28
C ALA A 662 48.73 -53.20 -4.06
N ALA A 663 49.47 -52.28 -3.43
CA ALA A 663 50.86 -52.55 -3.08
C ALA A 663 50.88 -53.75 -2.12
N SER A 664 51.54 -54.83 -2.50
CA SER A 664 51.63 -56.02 -1.64
C SER A 664 52.59 -55.83 -0.46
N SER A 665 53.33 -54.71 -0.44
CA SER A 665 54.30 -54.36 0.58
C SER A 665 54.52 -52.84 0.69
N PRO A 666 54.82 -52.30 1.90
CA PRO A 666 55.25 -50.91 2.10
C PRO A 666 56.51 -50.50 1.32
N TYR A 667 57.28 -51.47 0.81
CA TYR A 667 58.57 -51.25 0.13
C TYR A 667 58.51 -51.35 -1.40
N GLN A 668 57.31 -51.54 -2.00
CA GLN A 668 57.18 -51.55 -3.46
C GLN A 668 57.30 -50.12 -4.04
N PRO A 669 58.17 -49.89 -5.05
CA PRO A 669 58.21 -48.62 -5.75
C PRO A 669 56.87 -48.41 -6.46
N ARG A 670 56.09 -47.43 -5.98
CA ARG A 670 54.86 -47.02 -6.66
C ARG A 670 55.21 -46.48 -8.04
N ARG A 671 54.59 -47.02 -9.10
CA ARG A 671 54.73 -46.48 -10.45
C ARG A 671 54.27 -45.02 -10.45
N GLU A 672 55.19 -44.11 -10.75
CA GLU A 672 54.90 -42.68 -10.76
C GLU A 672 54.06 -42.31 -11.97
N VAL A 673 52.91 -41.68 -11.73
CA VAL A 673 52.06 -41.17 -12.82
C VAL A 673 52.71 -39.90 -13.36
N ILE A 674 53.38 -39.99 -14.51
CA ILE A 674 53.98 -38.85 -15.21
C ILE A 674 52.90 -38.15 -16.03
N ALA A 675 52.71 -36.86 -15.82
CA ALA A 675 51.74 -36.07 -16.59
C ALA A 675 52.21 -35.90 -18.06
N PRO A 676 51.35 -36.07 -19.07
CA PRO A 676 51.73 -35.87 -20.48
C PRO A 676 52.22 -34.43 -20.74
N ALA A 677 53.35 -34.27 -21.43
CA ALA A 677 53.94 -32.94 -21.70
C ALA A 677 53.01 -32.04 -22.53
N GLU A 678 52.30 -32.61 -23.50
CA GLU A 678 51.32 -31.89 -24.32
C GLU A 678 50.20 -31.27 -23.48
N LYS A 679 49.63 -32.04 -22.54
CA LYS A 679 48.55 -31.56 -21.66
C LYS A 679 48.99 -30.51 -20.65
N ARG A 680 50.24 -30.57 -20.19
CA ARG A 680 50.84 -29.49 -19.40
C ARG A 680 50.97 -28.22 -20.23
N ASN A 681 51.51 -28.32 -21.45
CA ASN A 681 51.69 -27.18 -22.35
C ASN A 681 50.34 -26.53 -22.73
N GLU A 682 49.29 -27.33 -22.92
CA GLU A 682 47.91 -26.84 -23.16
C GLU A 682 47.40 -26.00 -21.98
N LEU A 683 47.58 -26.46 -20.74
CA LEU A 683 47.19 -25.72 -19.54
C LEU A 683 48.05 -24.46 -19.35
N ASP A 684 49.36 -24.56 -19.54
CA ASP A 684 50.29 -23.43 -19.44
C ASP A 684 49.95 -22.30 -20.42
N ALA A 685 49.56 -22.65 -21.65
CA ALA A 685 49.12 -21.68 -22.64
C ALA A 685 47.85 -20.93 -22.19
N ARG A 686 46.96 -21.59 -21.43
CA ARG A 686 45.77 -20.95 -20.83
C ARG A 686 46.16 -20.08 -19.63
N ILE A 687 47.04 -20.57 -18.75
CA ILE A 687 47.51 -19.84 -17.57
C ILE A 687 48.17 -18.50 -17.97
N ARG A 688 48.98 -18.50 -19.03
CA ARG A 688 49.66 -17.27 -19.52
C ARG A 688 48.70 -16.17 -19.99
N ARG A 689 47.44 -16.50 -20.28
CA ARG A 689 46.40 -15.53 -20.68
C ARG A 689 45.60 -15.01 -19.49
N LEU A 690 45.78 -15.56 -18.29
CA LEU A 690 45.07 -15.13 -17.09
C LEU A 690 45.74 -13.89 -16.47
N PRO A 691 44.99 -12.82 -16.19
CA PRO A 691 45.50 -11.64 -15.49
C PRO A 691 45.69 -11.90 -13.98
N ALA A 692 46.39 -10.97 -13.31
CA ALA A 692 46.49 -10.98 -11.85
C ALA A 692 45.16 -10.55 -11.19
N LEU A 693 44.68 -11.33 -10.20
CA LEU A 693 43.36 -11.12 -9.62
C LEU A 693 43.27 -9.93 -8.65
N ASP A 694 44.33 -9.60 -7.93
CA ASP A 694 44.30 -8.51 -6.92
C ASP A 694 43.94 -7.16 -7.55
N GLY A 695 44.51 -6.85 -8.72
CA GLY A 695 44.21 -5.62 -9.46
C GLY A 695 42.76 -5.58 -9.94
N LEU A 696 42.28 -6.68 -10.53
CA LEU A 696 40.90 -6.79 -11.01
C LEU A 696 39.88 -6.71 -9.88
N LEU A 697 40.14 -7.37 -8.76
CA LEU A 697 39.29 -7.34 -7.58
C LEU A 697 39.24 -5.92 -7.00
N LYS A 698 40.38 -5.23 -6.93
CA LYS A 698 40.41 -3.83 -6.49
C LYS A 698 39.55 -2.95 -7.38
N THR A 699 39.70 -3.05 -8.71
CA THR A 699 38.86 -2.30 -9.66
C THR A 699 37.37 -2.62 -9.46
N ALA A 700 37.00 -3.90 -9.37
CA ALA A 700 35.60 -4.29 -9.18
C ALA A 700 35.01 -3.77 -7.84
N VAL A 701 35.80 -3.77 -6.77
CA VAL A 701 35.40 -3.19 -5.47
C VAL A 701 35.27 -1.67 -5.57
N ASP A 702 36.16 -1.00 -6.29
CA ASP A 702 36.12 0.46 -6.48
C ASP A 702 34.91 0.89 -7.31
N ASP A 703 34.59 0.15 -8.35
CA ASP A 703 33.39 0.35 -9.16
C ASP A 703 32.12 0.15 -8.31
N HIS A 704 32.06 -0.93 -7.53
CA HIS A 704 30.94 -1.19 -6.62
C HIS A 704 30.81 -0.12 -5.53
N ARG A 705 31.93 0.34 -4.97
CA ARG A 705 31.97 1.45 -4.00
C ARG A 705 31.46 2.75 -4.63
N SER A 706 31.79 3.03 -5.89
CA SER A 706 31.28 4.19 -6.62
C SER A 706 29.77 4.14 -6.75
N VAL A 707 29.22 2.99 -7.12
CA VAL A 707 27.77 2.73 -7.17
C VAL A 707 27.10 2.98 -5.81
N LEU A 708 27.66 2.42 -4.72
CA LEU A 708 27.12 2.63 -3.37
C LEU A 708 27.17 4.10 -2.94
N LYS A 709 28.20 4.85 -3.34
CA LYS A 709 28.27 6.30 -3.10
C LYS A 709 27.17 7.07 -3.84
N GLN A 710 26.87 6.71 -5.09
CA GLN A 710 25.79 7.33 -5.85
C GLN A 710 24.43 7.06 -5.21
N ALA A 711 24.18 5.82 -4.79
CA ALA A 711 22.93 5.51 -4.10
C ALA A 711 22.80 6.19 -2.74
N TYR A 712 23.90 6.26 -1.97
CA TYR A 712 23.93 7.02 -0.73
C TYR A 712 23.69 8.52 -0.99
N ALA A 713 24.20 9.05 -2.11
CA ALA A 713 23.92 10.42 -2.52
C ALA A 713 22.42 10.65 -2.78
N THR A 714 21.77 9.77 -3.54
CA THR A 714 20.32 9.82 -3.79
C THR A 714 19.53 9.77 -2.48
N GLN A 715 19.91 8.89 -1.56
CA GLN A 715 19.27 8.80 -0.24
C GLN A 715 19.40 10.11 0.55
N LEU A 716 20.57 10.73 0.56
CA LEU A 716 20.77 12.00 1.27
C LEU A 716 19.97 13.14 0.64
N LYS A 717 19.88 13.22 -0.69
CA LYS A 717 19.04 14.20 -1.40
C LYS A 717 17.57 14.08 -1.01
N LEU A 718 17.03 12.86 -0.98
CA LEU A 718 15.66 12.60 -0.54
C LEU A 718 15.43 13.10 0.89
N ARG A 719 16.31 12.72 1.83
CA ARG A 719 16.18 13.13 3.24
C ARG A 719 16.26 14.64 3.44
N ILE A 720 17.11 15.34 2.67
CA ILE A 720 17.18 16.81 2.72
C ILE A 720 15.88 17.43 2.16
N ALA A 721 15.32 16.87 1.08
CA ALA A 721 14.06 17.33 0.51
C ALA A 721 12.84 17.10 1.42
N GLU A 722 12.92 16.13 2.34
CA GLU A 722 11.90 15.82 3.34
C GLU A 722 12.01 16.64 4.63
N LEU A 723 13.05 17.47 4.80
CA LEU A 723 13.16 18.36 5.95
C LEU A 723 12.02 19.40 5.97
N PRO A 724 11.64 19.92 7.15
CA PRO A 724 10.71 21.03 7.25
C PRO A 724 11.12 22.21 6.37
N LEU A 725 10.13 22.92 5.81
CA LEU A 725 10.37 24.02 4.86
C LEU A 725 11.40 25.05 5.36
N GLU A 726 11.33 25.42 6.65
CA GLU A 726 12.25 26.38 7.25
C GLU A 726 13.70 25.86 7.28
N ASP A 727 13.89 24.56 7.49
CA ASP A 727 15.22 23.95 7.50
C ASP A 727 15.79 23.81 6.09
N ARG A 728 14.94 23.51 5.11
CA ARG A 728 15.30 23.52 3.68
C ARG A 728 15.74 24.91 3.22
N LYS A 729 14.98 25.95 3.58
CA LYS A 729 15.35 27.36 3.30
C LYS A 729 16.68 27.72 3.95
N LEU A 730 16.91 27.28 5.19
CA LEU A 730 18.15 27.56 5.91
C LEU A 730 19.36 26.90 5.23
N LEU A 731 19.23 25.66 4.75
CA LEU A 731 20.30 24.96 4.03
C LEU A 731 20.58 25.57 2.65
N GLU A 732 19.54 26.03 1.95
CA GLU A 732 19.68 26.64 0.63
C GLU A 732 20.32 28.05 0.71
N LEU A 733 19.69 28.94 1.49
CA LEU A 733 20.03 30.36 1.55
C LEU A 733 21.12 30.68 2.58
N GLY A 734 21.50 29.74 3.44
CA GLY A 734 22.50 29.93 4.47
C GLY A 734 23.93 29.58 4.05
N ASN A 735 24.89 30.02 4.85
CA ASN A 735 26.24 29.49 4.85
C ASN A 735 26.22 28.10 5.48
N VAL A 736 26.74 27.09 4.77
CA VAL A 736 26.73 25.70 5.23
C VAL A 736 28.16 25.19 5.44
N GLU A 737 28.44 24.71 6.64
CA GLU A 737 29.70 24.07 7.01
C GLU A 737 29.46 22.63 7.40
N LEU A 738 30.36 21.74 6.97
CA LEU A 738 30.28 20.30 7.28
C LEU A 738 31.46 19.92 8.15
N PHE A 739 31.23 19.00 9.08
CA PHE A 739 32.22 18.52 10.03
C PHE A 739 32.17 17.00 10.16
N THR A 740 33.36 16.39 10.18
CA THR A 740 33.55 15.00 10.62
C THR A 740 34.00 14.97 12.06
N LEU A 741 33.65 13.89 12.75
CA LEU A 741 34.03 13.67 14.14
C LEU A 741 34.96 12.48 14.23
N ARG A 742 35.91 12.51 15.16
CA ARG A 742 36.81 11.39 15.42
C ARG A 742 37.20 11.27 16.88
N GLY A 743 37.67 10.08 17.24
CA GLY A 743 38.32 9.82 18.51
C GLY A 743 39.76 10.35 18.56
N GLU A 744 40.34 10.24 19.76
CA GLU A 744 41.77 10.47 19.96
C GLU A 744 42.58 9.31 19.40
N THR A 745 43.68 9.59 18.69
CA THR A 745 44.57 8.57 18.12
C THR A 745 45.45 7.89 19.17
N GLY A 746 45.67 8.54 20.31
CA GLY A 746 46.61 8.10 21.35
C GLY A 746 48.09 8.36 21.04
N GLU A 747 48.38 8.79 19.80
CA GLU A 747 49.70 9.12 19.27
C GLU A 747 50.20 10.50 19.72
N ILE A 748 51.52 10.67 19.72
CA ILE A 748 52.11 12.00 19.92
C ILE A 748 51.86 12.88 18.70
N GLN A 749 51.64 14.18 18.91
CA GLN A 749 51.28 15.11 17.84
C GLN A 749 52.27 15.09 16.67
N ALA A 750 53.57 14.92 16.96
CA ALA A 750 54.62 14.86 15.93
C ALA A 750 54.61 13.56 15.08
N LYS A 751 53.91 12.50 15.54
CA LYS A 751 53.78 11.20 14.85
C LYS A 751 52.36 10.91 14.37
N GLU A 752 51.39 11.78 14.67
CA GLU A 752 50.03 11.64 14.16
C GLU A 752 50.04 11.85 12.64
N THR A 753 49.63 10.82 11.89
CA THR A 753 49.51 10.85 10.43
C THR A 753 48.03 10.88 10.04
N ASP A 754 47.75 11.18 8.77
CA ASP A 754 46.39 11.10 8.24
C ASP A 754 45.80 9.68 8.33
N THR A 755 46.63 8.64 8.20
CA THR A 755 46.19 7.25 8.40
C THR A 755 45.77 6.97 9.85
N HIS A 756 46.51 7.50 10.83
CA HIS A 756 46.11 7.40 12.25
C HIS A 756 44.77 8.10 12.48
N ARG A 757 44.59 9.31 11.94
CA ARG A 757 43.35 10.08 12.07
C ARG A 757 42.17 9.39 11.41
N ASP A 758 42.37 8.84 10.22
CA ASP A 758 41.32 8.19 9.45
C ASP A 758 40.82 6.89 10.10
N ALA A 759 41.72 6.15 10.77
CA ALA A 759 41.39 4.92 11.49
C ALA A 759 40.44 5.13 12.70
N VAL A 760 40.44 6.33 13.30
CA VAL A 760 39.57 6.70 14.44
C VAL A 760 38.43 7.63 14.05
N LYS A 761 38.20 7.84 12.74
CA LYS A 761 37.13 8.68 12.20
C LYS A 761 35.76 8.02 12.36
N TYR A 762 34.78 8.78 12.83
CA TYR A 762 33.42 8.32 13.02
C TYR A 762 32.61 8.50 11.73
N ARG A 763 32.64 7.47 10.87
CA ARG A 763 32.12 7.54 9.49
C ARG A 763 30.60 7.39 9.35
N GLN A 764 29.90 7.01 10.41
CA GLN A 764 28.46 6.76 10.35
C GLN A 764 27.62 8.04 10.54
N GLY A 765 28.25 9.17 10.88
CA GLY A 765 27.58 10.46 11.00
C GLY A 765 28.42 11.62 10.50
N THR A 766 27.75 12.65 9.98
CA THR A 766 28.34 13.96 9.62
C THR A 766 27.55 15.06 10.29
N LEU A 767 28.23 16.06 10.85
CA LEU A 767 27.57 17.23 11.46
C LEU A 767 27.55 18.37 10.43
N ILE A 768 26.37 18.93 10.18
CA ILE A 768 26.19 20.12 9.36
C ILE A 768 25.85 21.30 10.26
N ARG A 769 26.44 22.45 10.01
CA ARG A 769 26.09 23.75 10.60
C ARG A 769 25.57 24.64 9.49
N ALA A 770 24.38 25.20 9.67
CA ALA A 770 23.78 26.15 8.74
C ALA A 770 23.55 27.49 9.45
N GLU A 771 23.95 28.58 8.81
CA GLU A 771 23.87 29.94 9.35
C GLU A 771 23.24 30.88 8.32
N HIS A 772 22.15 31.54 8.70
CA HIS A 772 21.50 32.57 7.89
C HIS A 772 21.01 33.70 8.80
N GLY A 773 21.58 34.90 8.64
CA GLY A 773 21.34 36.01 9.56
C GLY A 773 21.78 35.68 10.99
N ALA A 774 20.88 35.82 11.97
CA ALA A 774 21.16 35.46 13.36
C ALA A 774 20.84 33.98 13.70
N THR A 775 20.25 33.24 12.76
CA THR A 775 19.80 31.87 12.99
C THR A 775 20.94 30.90 12.70
N VAL A 776 21.32 30.10 13.70
CA VAL A 776 22.26 28.99 13.57
C VAL A 776 21.54 27.70 13.95
N SER A 777 21.64 26.68 13.09
CA SER A 777 21.12 25.33 13.40
C SER A 777 22.14 24.28 13.01
N TYR A 778 22.17 23.19 13.77
CA TYR A 778 22.97 22.02 13.49
C TYR A 778 22.10 20.87 13.00
N TYR A 779 22.65 20.04 12.12
CA TYR A 779 22.00 18.83 11.63
C TYR A 779 22.97 17.66 11.71
N GLU A 780 22.58 16.62 12.44
CA GLU A 780 23.30 15.36 12.50
C GLU A 780 22.78 14.46 11.36
N VAL A 781 23.64 14.18 10.38
CA VAL A 781 23.31 13.38 9.19
C VAL A 781 23.94 12.00 9.35
N PHE A 782 23.11 11.01 9.68
CA PHE A 782 23.54 9.63 9.87
C PHE A 782 23.40 8.79 8.59
N ALA A 783 24.38 7.90 8.35
CA ALA A 783 24.36 6.98 7.22
C ALA A 783 23.13 6.06 7.26
N LYS A 784 22.75 5.63 8.47
CA LYS A 784 21.52 4.91 8.77
C LYS A 784 20.71 5.73 9.77
N GLY A 785 19.46 6.06 9.45
CA GLY A 785 18.59 6.84 10.33
C GLY A 785 18.28 8.26 9.83
N PRO A 786 17.43 9.02 10.55
CA PRO A 786 16.97 10.34 10.12
C PRO A 786 18.06 11.41 10.22
N ILE A 787 17.81 12.56 9.60
CA ILE A 787 18.55 13.79 9.88
C ILE A 787 17.98 14.38 11.18
N VAL A 788 18.83 14.58 12.19
CA VAL A 788 18.41 15.10 13.50
C VAL A 788 18.81 16.57 13.61
N LYS A 789 17.84 17.46 13.78
CA LYS A 789 18.10 18.89 14.05
C LYS A 789 18.53 19.08 15.50
N ARG A 790 19.56 19.89 15.71
CA ARG A 790 20.14 20.23 17.00
C ARG A 790 20.23 21.74 17.16
N THR A 791 19.69 22.25 18.25
CA THR A 791 19.68 23.67 18.63
C THR A 791 20.43 23.94 19.93
N ASP A 792 20.88 22.88 20.59
CA ASP A 792 21.55 22.87 21.89
C ASP A 792 23.09 22.88 21.81
N LEU A 793 23.66 22.70 20.60
CA LEU A 793 25.10 22.75 20.37
C LEU A 793 25.62 24.20 20.40
N PRO A 794 26.89 24.43 20.83
CA PRO A 794 27.45 25.76 20.93
C PRO A 794 27.58 26.42 19.55
N SER A 795 27.35 27.74 19.48
CA SER A 795 27.39 28.51 18.23
C SER A 795 28.74 28.46 17.49
N GLN A 796 29.83 28.25 18.24
CA GLN A 796 31.19 28.07 17.72
C GLN A 796 31.77 26.73 18.21
N LEU A 797 32.19 25.89 17.26
CA LEU A 797 32.82 24.60 17.55
C LEU A 797 34.33 24.76 17.74
N VAL A 798 34.92 23.97 18.65
CA VAL A 798 36.38 23.87 18.80
C VAL A 798 36.93 22.90 17.76
N LEU A 799 37.64 23.43 16.76
CA LEU A 799 38.18 22.64 15.64
C LEU A 799 39.56 22.07 15.96
N GLY A 800 39.83 20.85 15.52
CA GLY A 800 41.13 20.20 15.63
C GLY A 800 41.50 19.71 17.04
N GLY A 801 40.58 19.84 18.01
CA GLY A 801 40.80 19.46 19.40
C GLY A 801 41.69 20.45 20.16
N VAL A 802 42.15 20.04 21.34
CA VAL A 802 43.03 20.85 22.20
C VAL A 802 44.36 20.13 22.44
N VAL A 803 45.46 20.89 22.45
CA VAL A 803 46.79 20.31 22.70
C VAL A 803 46.96 20.05 24.21
N GLY A 804 47.04 18.77 24.57
CA GLY A 804 47.34 18.31 25.92
C GLY A 804 48.79 17.83 26.05
N LYS A 805 49.25 17.64 27.30
CA LYS A 805 50.56 17.04 27.60
C LYS A 805 50.38 15.61 28.13
N LYS A 806 51.06 14.63 27.52
CA LYS A 806 51.12 13.24 28.00
C LYS A 806 52.49 12.98 28.61
N ARG A 807 52.51 12.38 29.80
CA ARG A 807 53.74 11.92 30.44
C ARG A 807 54.15 10.58 29.80
N VAL A 808 55.34 10.52 29.22
CA VAL A 808 55.91 9.30 28.64
C VAL A 808 57.23 8.93 29.35
N PRO A 809 57.53 7.63 29.50
CA PRO A 809 58.81 7.17 30.05
C PRO A 809 59.97 7.63 29.15
N ALA A 810 61.05 8.13 29.77
CA ALA A 810 62.28 8.51 29.08
C ALA A 810 63.49 7.94 29.82
N PRO A 811 64.65 7.75 29.16
CA PRO A 811 65.84 7.13 29.77
C PRO A 811 66.32 7.79 31.08
N TRP A 812 65.98 9.06 31.32
CA TRP A 812 66.37 9.84 32.49
C TRP A 812 65.17 10.39 33.30
N GLY A 813 63.99 9.77 33.21
CA GLY A 813 62.79 10.18 33.97
C GLY A 813 61.52 10.13 33.15
N ALA A 814 60.76 11.22 33.11
CA ALA A 814 59.55 11.33 32.31
C ALA A 814 59.54 12.62 31.48
N ALA A 815 59.26 12.48 30.19
CA ALA A 815 59.09 13.61 29.29
C ALA A 815 57.59 13.91 29.11
N TYR A 816 57.25 15.19 28.96
CA TYR A 816 55.91 15.61 28.57
C TYR A 816 55.89 15.87 27.08
N VAL A 817 55.10 15.08 26.35
CA VAL A 817 54.94 15.20 24.90
C VAL A 817 53.55 15.74 24.56
N SER A 818 53.48 16.56 23.53
CA SER A 818 52.22 17.12 23.04
C SER A 818 51.38 16.04 22.37
N ILE A 819 50.09 16.01 22.70
CA ILE A 819 49.09 15.11 22.13
C ILE A 819 47.81 15.91 21.83
N VAL A 820 47.04 15.49 20.83
CA VAL A 820 45.74 16.11 20.52
C VAL A 820 44.66 15.40 21.34
N ARG A 821 43.88 16.18 22.11
CA ARG A 821 42.78 15.69 22.94
C ARG A 821 41.44 16.18 22.41
N GLY A 822 40.41 15.37 22.60
CA GLY A 822 39.03 15.73 22.28
C GLY A 822 38.45 16.74 23.27
N THR A 823 37.51 17.55 22.79
CA THR A 823 36.69 18.46 23.60
C THR A 823 35.33 17.85 23.87
N ASP A 824 34.74 18.23 24.99
CA ASP A 824 33.43 17.72 25.41
C ASP A 824 32.35 18.33 24.49
N LEU A 825 31.58 17.46 23.81
CA LEU A 825 30.47 17.85 22.94
C LEU A 825 29.28 16.91 23.18
N ALA A 826 28.06 17.44 23.23
CA ALA A 826 26.84 16.68 23.49
C ALA A 826 26.40 15.87 22.26
N ILE A 827 27.09 14.77 21.97
CA ILE A 827 26.84 13.90 20.81
C ILE A 827 26.90 12.43 21.20
N ASP A 828 26.18 11.59 20.45
CA ASP A 828 26.22 10.14 20.62
C ASP A 828 27.34 9.53 19.76
N VAL A 829 28.50 9.28 20.39
CA VAL A 829 29.66 8.69 19.71
C VAL A 829 29.35 7.30 19.14
N ASP A 830 28.48 6.50 19.79
CA ASP A 830 28.13 5.18 19.25
C ASP A 830 27.35 5.32 17.93
N ALA A 831 26.44 6.30 17.84
CA ALA A 831 25.71 6.58 16.60
C ALA A 831 26.67 7.01 15.47
N TYR A 832 27.60 7.92 15.78
CA TYR A 832 28.60 8.39 14.82
C TYR A 832 29.64 7.32 14.41
N ALA A 833 30.04 6.44 15.33
CA ALA A 833 31.10 5.46 15.09
C ALA A 833 30.57 4.12 14.54
N LYS A 834 29.44 3.64 15.08
CA LYS A 834 28.89 2.30 14.82
C LYS A 834 27.59 2.32 14.04
N GLY A 835 26.93 3.49 13.93
CA GLY A 835 25.65 3.62 13.22
C GLY A 835 24.48 3.05 14.01
N SER A 836 24.56 3.06 15.35
CA SER A 836 23.41 2.80 16.21
C SER A 836 22.38 3.93 16.12
N GLU A 837 21.14 3.67 16.52
CA GLU A 837 20.13 4.73 16.60
C GLU A 837 20.59 5.87 17.53
N PRO A 838 20.43 7.14 17.12
CA PRO A 838 20.87 8.28 17.89
C PRO A 838 20.05 8.45 19.17
N ARG A 839 20.71 8.62 20.31
CA ARG A 839 20.07 8.83 21.62
C ARG A 839 20.16 10.29 22.07
N SER A 840 19.06 10.83 22.59
CA SER A 840 18.93 12.23 23.02
C SER A 840 19.34 12.52 24.48
N THR A 841 19.70 11.50 25.27
CA THR A 841 19.85 11.59 26.74
C THR A 841 21.27 11.37 27.27
N LEU A 842 22.29 11.41 26.43
CA LEU A 842 23.68 11.16 26.84
C LEU A 842 24.41 12.44 27.29
N GLY A 843 25.27 12.30 28.30
CA GLY A 843 26.23 13.34 28.69
C GLY A 843 27.27 13.61 27.59
N PRO A 844 28.03 14.72 27.68
CA PRO A 844 28.97 15.09 26.64
C PRO A 844 30.09 14.06 26.48
N SER A 845 30.48 13.82 25.22
CA SER A 845 31.56 12.92 24.84
C SER A 845 32.78 13.70 24.37
N LYS A 846 33.98 13.17 24.65
CA LYS A 846 35.24 13.74 24.16
C LYS A 846 35.43 13.41 22.68
N VAL A 847 35.40 14.42 21.83
CA VAL A 847 35.59 14.26 20.38
C VAL A 847 36.47 15.35 19.80
N ILE A 848 37.06 15.04 18.65
CA ILE A 848 37.78 16.01 17.83
C ILE A 848 36.91 16.33 16.61
N VAL A 849 36.55 17.60 16.46
CA VAL A 849 35.78 18.12 15.34
C VAL A 849 36.74 18.56 14.23
N GLU A 850 36.57 18.03 13.02
CA GLU A 850 37.37 18.39 11.86
C GLU A 850 36.47 18.89 10.74
N LYS A 851 36.85 20.03 10.14
CA LYS A 851 36.08 20.62 9.04
C LYS A 851 36.20 19.76 7.79
N LEU A 852 35.06 19.46 7.18
CA LEU A 852 34.94 18.70 5.95
C LEU A 852 34.76 19.68 4.78
N GLY A 853 35.87 20.03 4.12
CA GLY A 853 35.91 20.96 3.00
C GLY A 853 35.69 22.44 3.35
N ALA A 854 35.60 23.30 2.33
CA ALA A 854 35.38 24.75 2.50
C ALA A 854 33.94 25.08 2.92
N THR A 855 33.66 26.29 3.39
CA THR A 855 32.28 26.73 3.64
C THR A 855 31.52 26.83 2.31
N LEU A 856 30.31 26.28 2.23
CA LEU A 856 29.40 26.53 1.11
C LEU A 856 28.68 27.85 1.38
N THR A 857 28.97 28.87 0.58
CA THR A 857 28.45 30.22 0.78
C THR A 857 26.94 30.28 0.54
N ALA A 858 26.27 31.19 1.23
CA ALA A 858 24.87 31.52 0.99
C ALA A 858 24.62 31.88 -0.49
N ASP A 859 23.59 31.27 -1.07
CA ASP A 859 23.13 31.64 -2.41
C ASP A 859 22.19 32.85 -2.33
N PRO A 860 22.26 33.79 -3.29
CA PRO A 860 21.34 34.91 -3.32
C PRO A 860 19.92 34.37 -3.54
N ARG A 861 18.98 34.84 -2.73
CA ARG A 861 17.56 34.48 -2.89
C ARG A 861 17.10 34.82 -4.33
N PRO A 862 16.37 33.92 -5.01
CA PRO A 862 15.84 34.19 -6.34
C PRO A 862 15.02 35.49 -6.39
N ALA A 863 15.17 36.24 -7.49
CA ALA A 863 14.43 37.47 -7.71
C ALA A 863 12.92 37.21 -7.80
N GLY A 864 12.10 38.09 -7.21
CA GLY A 864 10.64 38.00 -7.24
C GLY A 864 9.99 37.23 -6.08
N PHE A 865 10.77 36.62 -5.18
CA PHE A 865 10.26 35.92 -4.00
C PHE A 865 10.60 36.64 -2.69
N THR A 866 9.67 36.64 -1.74
CA THR A 866 9.95 36.95 -0.33
C THR A 866 10.62 35.73 0.33
N PHE A 867 11.23 35.91 1.51
CA PHE A 867 11.80 34.77 2.25
C PHE A 867 10.70 33.76 2.63
N ASP A 868 9.53 34.27 3.04
CA ASP A 868 8.39 33.44 3.43
C ASP A 868 7.78 32.68 2.25
N GLY A 869 7.69 33.32 1.08
CA GLY A 869 7.09 32.76 -0.12
C GLY A 869 8.03 31.90 -0.98
N TYR A 870 9.32 31.78 -0.63
CA TYR A 870 10.27 30.95 -1.38
C TYR A 870 10.23 29.50 -0.93
N VAL A 871 10.10 28.57 -1.89
CA VAL A 871 10.19 27.12 -1.66
C VAL A 871 11.34 26.58 -2.51
N PRO A 872 12.44 26.09 -1.90
CA PRO A 872 13.60 25.63 -2.65
C PRO A 872 13.35 24.25 -3.28
N ASP A 873 13.74 23.99 -4.53
CA ASP A 873 13.84 22.62 -5.06
C ASP A 873 15.05 21.90 -4.45
N SER A 874 14.88 21.43 -3.21
CA SER A 874 15.97 20.88 -2.41
C SER A 874 16.56 19.59 -3.00
N TYR A 875 15.78 18.80 -3.74
CA TYR A 875 16.27 17.56 -4.35
C TYR A 875 17.24 17.85 -5.51
N SER A 876 16.87 18.79 -6.38
CA SER A 876 17.65 19.16 -7.57
C SER A 876 18.64 20.31 -7.34
N SER A 877 18.61 20.93 -6.17
CA SER A 877 19.48 22.06 -5.79
C SER A 877 20.97 21.73 -5.93
N SER A 878 21.72 22.67 -6.51
CA SER A 878 23.18 22.61 -6.57
C SER A 878 23.81 22.63 -5.18
N LYS A 879 23.25 23.42 -4.25
CA LYS A 879 23.71 23.49 -2.86
C LYS A 879 23.58 22.13 -2.17
N THR A 880 22.46 21.45 -2.38
CA THR A 880 22.25 20.08 -1.87
C THR A 880 23.20 19.09 -2.53
N ALA A 881 23.39 19.17 -3.85
CA ALA A 881 24.35 18.33 -4.56
C ALA A 881 25.77 18.48 -4.01
N ASP A 882 26.21 19.69 -3.68
CA ASP A 882 27.52 19.97 -3.09
C ASP A 882 27.65 19.41 -1.66
N ILE A 883 26.63 19.58 -0.82
CA ILE A 883 26.57 18.98 0.52
C ILE A 883 26.75 17.47 0.42
N VAL A 884 25.95 16.83 -0.43
CA VAL A 884 25.92 15.37 -0.59
C VAL A 884 27.22 14.83 -1.20
N ALA A 885 27.75 15.49 -2.23
CA ALA A 885 29.03 15.12 -2.84
C ALA A 885 30.15 15.17 -1.80
N ARG A 886 30.14 16.19 -0.93
CA ARG A 886 31.16 16.34 0.11
C ARG A 886 31.09 15.25 1.18
N ILE A 887 29.89 14.87 1.60
CA ILE A 887 29.67 13.75 2.54
C ILE A 887 30.12 12.42 1.90
N THR A 888 29.66 12.12 0.69
CA THR A 888 29.93 10.84 0.01
C THR A 888 31.39 10.68 -0.42
N GLN A 889 32.10 11.79 -0.67
CA GLN A 889 33.52 11.76 -1.00
C GLN A 889 34.40 11.72 0.25
N GLY A 890 34.13 12.58 1.22
CA GLY A 890 35.01 12.79 2.37
C GLY A 890 34.68 12.00 3.64
N ASN A 891 33.43 11.52 3.79
CA ASN A 891 32.98 10.75 4.96
C ASN A 891 32.02 9.60 4.60
N PHE A 892 32.31 8.85 3.53
CA PHE A 892 31.55 7.65 3.20
C PHE A 892 31.63 6.63 4.35
N TYR A 893 30.48 6.03 4.69
CA TYR A 893 30.28 5.23 5.91
C TYR A 893 31.14 3.97 5.99
N GLU A 894 31.67 3.50 4.86
CA GLU A 894 32.51 2.31 4.81
C GLU A 894 33.89 2.59 4.17
N PRO A 895 35.01 2.20 4.80
CA PRO A 895 36.35 2.31 4.21
C PRO A 895 36.58 1.34 3.03
N GLN A 896 37.39 1.75 2.05
CA GLN A 896 37.70 0.93 0.87
C GLN A 896 38.47 -0.33 1.26
N GLU A 897 39.39 -0.21 2.22
CA GLU A 897 40.21 -1.34 2.69
C GLU A 897 39.33 -2.42 3.35
N THR A 898 38.32 -2.01 4.11
CA THR A 898 37.36 -2.94 4.72
C THR A 898 36.53 -3.66 3.64
N MET A 899 36.07 -2.94 2.61
CA MET A 899 35.38 -3.55 1.46
C MET A 899 36.27 -4.55 0.74
N LEU A 900 37.53 -4.18 0.46
CA LEU A 900 38.49 -5.03 -0.23
C LEU A 900 38.82 -6.29 0.58
N ALA A 901 38.99 -6.17 1.89
CA ALA A 901 39.23 -7.30 2.78
C ALA A 901 38.04 -8.28 2.78
N ARG A 902 36.80 -7.77 2.84
CA ARG A 902 35.58 -8.61 2.74
C ARG A 902 35.45 -9.26 1.37
N ALA A 903 35.74 -8.54 0.29
CA ALA A 903 35.69 -9.02 -1.09
C ALA A 903 36.74 -10.10 -1.38
N LYS A 904 37.94 -9.97 -0.80
CA LYS A 904 39.00 -11.00 -0.86
C LYS A 904 38.55 -12.31 -0.23
N GLY A 905 37.87 -12.22 0.91
CA GLY A 905 37.46 -13.37 1.72
C GLY A 905 38.67 -14.17 2.22
N VAL A 906 38.42 -15.19 3.03
CA VAL A 906 39.48 -16.09 3.51
C VAL A 906 39.27 -17.49 2.94
N LEU A 907 40.24 -18.03 2.20
CA LEU A 907 40.19 -19.39 1.69
C LEU A 907 40.57 -20.42 2.77
N PRO A 908 40.01 -21.64 2.75
CA PRO A 908 40.43 -22.71 3.66
C PRO A 908 41.93 -23.00 3.61
N LEU A 909 42.54 -22.93 2.42
CA LEU A 909 43.98 -23.12 2.25
C LEU A 909 44.81 -21.99 2.88
N GLU A 910 44.34 -20.75 2.81
CA GLU A 910 44.99 -19.60 3.44
C GLU A 910 44.92 -19.72 4.96
N GLN A 911 43.75 -20.09 5.51
CA GLN A 911 43.59 -20.38 6.95
C GLN A 911 44.51 -21.49 7.42
N HIS A 912 44.66 -22.56 6.63
CA HIS A 912 45.54 -23.67 6.94
C HIS A 912 47.03 -23.26 6.89
N ARG A 913 47.44 -22.48 5.89
CA ARG A 913 48.80 -21.92 5.79
C ARG A 913 49.11 -20.98 6.96
N GLU A 914 48.18 -20.13 7.36
CA GLU A 914 48.32 -19.24 8.52
C GLU A 914 48.34 -19.99 9.85
N ALA A 915 47.53 -21.05 10.01
CA ALA A 915 47.58 -21.91 11.19
C ALA A 915 48.93 -22.63 11.30
N VAL A 916 49.42 -23.19 10.20
CA VAL A 916 50.73 -23.86 10.13
C VAL A 916 51.89 -22.86 10.32
N ALA A 917 51.78 -21.65 9.78
CA ALA A 917 52.75 -20.57 10.01
C ALA A 917 52.75 -20.10 11.48
N ARG A 918 51.58 -20.02 12.13
CA ARG A 918 51.46 -19.76 13.56
C ARG A 918 52.04 -20.89 14.41
N ASP A 919 51.81 -22.15 14.06
CA ASP A 919 52.36 -23.32 14.76
C ASP A 919 53.90 -23.41 14.59
N HIS A 920 54.45 -23.01 13.43
CA HIS A 920 55.90 -22.87 13.24
C HIS A 920 56.51 -21.65 13.96
N GLY A 921 55.74 -20.56 14.13
CA GLY A 921 56.14 -19.39 14.93
C GLY A 921 56.13 -19.66 16.44
N ILE A 922 55.20 -20.50 16.92
CA ILE A 922 55.10 -20.92 18.33
C ILE A 922 56.20 -21.94 18.68
N LEU A 923 56.66 -22.77 17.73
CA LEU A 923 57.77 -23.72 17.91
C LEU A 923 59.18 -23.09 17.80
N LEU A 924 59.30 -21.84 17.34
CA LEU A 924 60.52 -21.03 17.43
C LEU A 924 60.53 -20.08 18.65
N GLY A 925 59.46 -20.09 19.47
CA GLY A 925 59.31 -19.29 20.69
C GLY A 925 59.56 -20.03 22.01
N LEU A 926 60.00 -21.29 21.99
CA LEU A 926 60.28 -22.11 23.18
C LEU A 926 61.72 -21.98 23.70
N VAL A 927 62.18 -20.73 23.86
CA VAL A 927 63.30 -20.36 24.73
C VAL A 927 62.84 -19.16 25.58
N PRO A 928 62.76 -19.28 26.91
CA PRO A 928 62.30 -18.19 27.75
C PRO A 928 63.31 -17.03 27.73
N PHE A 929 62.82 -15.79 27.59
CA PHE A 929 63.53 -14.51 27.74
C PHE A 929 64.48 -13.99 26.64
N VAL A 930 64.14 -14.12 25.33
CA VAL A 930 64.87 -13.36 24.27
C VAL A 930 63.99 -12.63 23.23
N GLY A 931 62.66 -12.78 23.22
CA GLY A 931 61.79 -12.08 22.26
C GLY A 931 61.52 -10.58 22.57
N ALA A 932 61.78 -10.12 23.80
CA ALA A 932 61.41 -8.78 24.27
C ALA A 932 62.47 -7.69 24.00
N TYR A 933 63.58 -8.02 23.32
CA TYR A 933 64.67 -7.05 23.07
C TYR A 933 64.81 -6.63 21.61
N GLN A 934 64.26 -7.38 20.65
CA GLN A 934 64.41 -7.05 19.22
C GLN A 934 63.27 -6.19 18.64
N GLU A 935 62.11 -6.08 19.29
CA GLU A 935 61.13 -5.04 18.93
C GLU A 935 61.49 -3.65 19.50
N PHE A 936 62.38 -3.60 20.50
CA PHE A 936 62.98 -2.35 20.98
C PHE A 936 64.06 -1.78 20.03
N ALA A 937 64.55 -2.58 19.07
CA ALA A 937 65.57 -2.16 18.10
C ALA A 937 64.99 -1.64 16.75
N ALA A 938 63.66 -1.76 16.53
CA ALA A 938 62.98 -1.30 15.31
C ALA A 938 62.20 0.02 15.46
N GLY A 939 62.20 0.65 16.64
CA GLY A 939 61.82 2.07 16.78
C GLY A 939 60.34 2.45 16.69
N ASN A 940 59.39 1.53 16.84
CA ASN A 940 57.95 1.83 16.82
C ASN A 940 57.32 1.79 18.24
N ILE A 941 57.00 2.95 18.80
CA ILE A 941 56.36 3.11 20.11
C ILE A 941 54.99 3.77 19.88
N GLY A 942 53.91 2.99 19.97
CA GLY A 942 52.52 3.47 19.78
C GLY A 942 51.38 2.53 20.22
N SER A 943 51.59 1.20 20.31
CA SER A 943 50.50 0.24 20.57
C SER A 943 50.64 -0.59 21.86
N GLY A 944 51.30 -0.04 22.88
CA GLY A 944 51.57 -0.72 24.16
C GLY A 944 50.56 -0.48 25.30
N LEU A 945 49.38 0.12 25.05
CA LEU A 945 48.35 0.33 26.09
C LEU A 945 46.91 0.21 25.59
N PHE A 946 46.64 -0.73 24.68
CA PHE A 946 45.29 -1.28 24.46
C PHE A 946 45.27 -2.82 24.35
N SER A 947 46.40 -3.47 24.68
CA SER A 947 46.63 -4.91 24.70
C SER A 947 46.43 -5.54 26.09
N LEU A 948 45.55 -4.97 26.92
CA LEU A 948 45.14 -5.56 28.19
C LEU A 948 43.64 -5.37 28.52
N ALA A 949 42.84 -5.00 27.51
CA ALA A 949 41.38 -5.04 27.59
C ALA A 949 40.71 -5.80 26.42
N LEU A 950 41.49 -6.44 25.54
CA LEU A 950 40.98 -7.32 24.48
C LEU A 950 41.84 -8.59 24.26
N ASP A 951 42.49 -9.09 25.31
CA ASP A 951 43.14 -10.42 25.31
C ASP A 951 42.52 -11.41 26.33
N VAL A 952 41.28 -11.16 26.76
CA VAL A 952 40.43 -12.19 27.39
C VAL A 952 39.04 -12.11 26.74
N GLY A 953 38.90 -12.67 25.54
CA GLY A 953 37.62 -12.67 24.84
C GLY A 953 37.57 -13.34 23.45
N GLY A 954 38.53 -14.20 23.11
CA GLY A 954 38.49 -15.05 21.91
C GLY A 954 39.87 -15.70 21.71
N VAL A 955 40.07 -17.02 21.67
CA VAL A 955 39.20 -18.19 21.57
C VAL A 955 39.97 -19.33 22.24
N ALA A 956 39.33 -20.15 23.09
CA ALA A 956 39.80 -21.51 23.39
C ALA A 956 38.63 -22.49 23.38
N LEU A 957 38.85 -23.54 22.59
CA LEU A 957 37.97 -24.63 22.21
C LEU A 957 37.56 -25.54 23.39
N ALA A 958 36.34 -26.07 23.28
CA ALA A 958 35.97 -27.47 23.49
C ALA A 958 36.69 -28.31 24.56
N ALA A 959 35.99 -28.55 25.68
CA ALA A 959 35.88 -29.89 26.27
C ALA A 959 34.60 -30.00 27.11
N ALA A 960 33.76 -30.99 26.76
CA ALA A 960 32.58 -31.52 27.47
C ALA A 960 31.18 -31.10 26.96
N GLY A 961 30.64 -31.91 26.04
CA GLY A 961 29.31 -32.50 26.25
C GLY A 961 28.09 -31.83 25.62
N ARG A 962 27.61 -32.47 24.53
CA ARG A 962 26.20 -32.51 24.06
C ARG A 962 25.65 -31.28 23.31
N ALA A 963 25.87 -31.32 22.00
CA ALA A 963 24.89 -31.26 20.92
C ALA A 963 23.46 -30.71 21.18
N ARG A 964 23.04 -29.81 20.26
CA ARG A 964 21.69 -29.36 19.86
C ARG A 964 21.28 -27.96 20.34
N SER A 965 21.69 -26.90 19.61
CA SER A 965 20.87 -25.67 19.48
C SER A 965 21.30 -24.65 18.42
N LEU A 966 22.52 -24.66 17.85
CA LEU A 966 22.97 -23.56 16.98
C LEU A 966 23.39 -23.99 15.56
N ILE A 967 22.52 -24.74 14.88
CA ILE A 967 22.51 -24.92 13.41
C ILE A 967 21.21 -24.32 12.80
N ARG A 968 20.47 -23.49 13.55
CA ARG A 968 19.18 -22.93 13.09
C ARG A 968 19.17 -21.46 12.64
N ALA A 969 20.30 -20.75 12.62
CA ALA A 969 20.31 -19.34 12.20
C ALA A 969 21.07 -19.05 10.89
N GLY A 970 21.86 -19.99 10.36
CA GLY A 970 22.69 -19.78 9.16
C GLY A 970 22.30 -20.61 7.93
N ARG A 971 21.17 -21.32 7.96
CA ARG A 971 20.71 -22.21 6.89
C ARG A 971 19.30 -21.91 6.38
N THR A 972 18.79 -20.71 6.62
CA THR A 972 17.44 -20.27 6.20
C THR A 972 17.44 -19.25 5.05
N LEU A 973 18.56 -18.97 4.41
CA LEU A 973 18.62 -18.05 3.25
C LEU A 973 19.18 -18.64 1.95
N ALA A 974 19.35 -19.97 1.87
CA ALA A 974 19.64 -20.62 0.60
C ALA A 974 19.09 -22.05 0.56
N GLN A 975 18.04 -22.24 -0.24
CA GLN A 975 17.48 -23.50 -0.76
C GLN A 975 16.62 -24.36 0.19
N ALA A 976 15.30 -24.37 -0.05
CA ALA A 976 14.45 -25.54 0.17
C ALA A 976 13.42 -25.67 -0.99
N PRO A 977 13.19 -26.89 -1.52
CA PRO A 977 12.23 -27.17 -2.59
C PRO A 977 10.80 -27.43 -2.06
N VAL A 978 9.86 -27.44 -3.00
CA VAL A 978 8.42 -27.69 -2.90
C VAL A 978 8.07 -29.03 -2.23
N ALA A 979 7.07 -29.02 -1.33
CA ALA A 979 5.86 -29.88 -1.33
C ALA A 979 5.32 -30.19 0.09
N GLY A 980 4.04 -29.86 0.33
CA GLY A 980 3.12 -30.61 1.19
C GLY A 980 2.97 -30.18 2.65
N VAL A 981 2.02 -29.28 2.94
CA VAL A 981 0.86 -29.53 3.83
C VAL A 981 -0.23 -28.51 3.47
N ILE A 982 -1.43 -29.03 3.24
CA ILE A 982 -2.63 -28.38 2.72
C ILE A 982 -3.52 -27.92 3.89
N ARG A 983 -4.00 -26.66 3.82
CA ARG A 983 -5.37 -26.19 4.16
C ARG A 983 -5.75 -25.94 5.63
N ARG A 984 -5.98 -24.66 5.93
CA ARG A 984 -7.26 -24.13 6.44
C ARG A 984 -7.44 -22.68 5.97
N MET A 985 -8.66 -22.34 5.58
CA MET A 985 -9.06 -21.23 4.71
C MET A 985 -9.10 -19.85 5.40
N GLY A 986 -8.80 -18.80 4.63
CA GLY A 986 -9.04 -17.38 4.93
C GLY A 986 -8.25 -16.49 3.96
N PRO A 987 -8.85 -15.50 3.26
CA PRO A 987 -8.14 -14.64 2.32
C PRO A 987 -7.44 -13.54 3.11
N THR A 988 -6.24 -13.83 3.60
CA THR A 988 -5.37 -12.83 4.23
C THR A 988 -4.11 -12.70 3.39
N LEU A 989 -3.93 -11.50 2.86
CA LEU A 989 -2.74 -11.02 2.17
C LEU A 989 -1.51 -11.37 3.01
N SER A 990 -0.55 -12.05 2.38
CA SER A 990 0.75 -12.33 3.00
C SER A 990 1.61 -11.07 2.85
N PRO A 991 2.32 -10.62 3.89
CA PRO A 991 3.15 -9.42 3.80
C PRO A 991 4.28 -9.68 2.80
N LEU A 992 4.25 -8.93 1.70
CA LEU A 992 5.25 -8.98 0.64
C LEU A 992 6.60 -8.50 1.18
N ALA A 993 7.57 -9.40 1.25
CA ALA A 993 8.97 -9.02 1.02
C ALA A 993 9.06 -8.33 -0.36
N PRO A 994 9.89 -7.29 -0.54
CA PRO A 994 9.94 -6.54 -1.80
C PRO A 994 10.43 -7.46 -2.91
N LYS A 995 9.50 -7.91 -3.76
CA LYS A 995 9.85 -8.51 -5.06
C LYS A 995 10.50 -7.40 -5.88
N ALA A 996 11.82 -7.47 -6.04
CA ALA A 996 12.54 -6.68 -7.04
C ALA A 996 11.78 -6.80 -8.37
N ALA A 997 11.34 -5.66 -8.90
CA ALA A 997 10.51 -5.59 -10.10
C ALA A 997 11.29 -6.14 -11.30
N TRP A 998 10.89 -7.34 -11.73
CA TRP A 998 11.19 -7.82 -13.07
C TRP A 998 10.40 -6.92 -14.04
N ALA A 999 11.00 -6.56 -15.17
CA ALA A 999 10.50 -5.60 -16.14
C ALA A 999 8.97 -5.67 -16.30
N LYS A 1000 8.25 -4.62 -15.87
CA LYS A 1000 6.79 -4.54 -16.03
C LYS A 1000 6.47 -4.49 -17.53
N PRO A 1001 5.72 -5.44 -18.10
CA PRO A 1001 5.35 -5.42 -19.52
C PRO A 1001 4.27 -4.39 -19.85
N VAL A 1002 3.44 -4.06 -18.85
CA VAL A 1002 2.34 -3.09 -18.94
C VAL A 1002 2.63 -2.02 -17.90
N ALA A 1003 2.61 -0.76 -18.32
CA ALA A 1003 2.76 0.36 -17.42
C ALA A 1003 1.59 0.40 -16.44
N SER A 1004 1.88 0.52 -15.14
CA SER A 1004 0.83 0.65 -14.12
C SER A 1004 0.15 2.01 -14.22
N PHE A 1005 -1.00 2.15 -13.57
CA PHE A 1005 -1.75 3.41 -13.57
C PHE A 1005 -0.94 4.56 -12.98
N SER A 1006 -0.14 4.33 -11.93
CA SER A 1006 0.75 5.38 -11.40
C SER A 1006 1.80 5.81 -12.43
N ASP A 1007 2.36 4.88 -13.20
CA ASP A 1007 3.30 5.19 -14.28
C ASP A 1007 2.64 6.05 -15.38
N LYS A 1008 1.40 5.73 -15.76
CA LYS A 1008 0.65 6.46 -16.79
C LYS A 1008 0.07 7.79 -16.31
N ALA A 1009 -0.33 7.89 -15.04
CA ALA A 1009 -0.94 9.08 -14.49
C ALA A 1009 0.05 10.25 -14.32
N PHE A 1010 1.36 9.95 -14.21
CA PHE A 1010 2.41 10.93 -13.95
C PHE A 1010 3.44 11.12 -15.08
N ASP A 1011 3.37 10.35 -16.17
CA ASP A 1011 4.21 10.52 -17.37
C ASP A 1011 3.53 11.43 -18.40
N PHE A 1012 3.83 12.72 -18.32
CA PHE A 1012 3.38 13.74 -19.27
C PHE A 1012 4.49 14.16 -20.26
N VAL A 1013 5.72 13.65 -20.08
CA VAL A 1013 6.91 14.03 -20.87
C VAL A 1013 7.02 13.21 -22.15
N ARG A 1014 6.84 11.88 -22.04
CA ARG A 1014 7.00 10.95 -23.17
C ARG A 1014 6.01 11.19 -24.30
N GLU A 1015 4.85 11.75 -23.95
CA GLU A 1015 3.73 12.04 -24.84
C GLU A 1015 3.60 13.54 -25.13
N GLY A 1016 4.67 14.32 -24.94
CA GLY A 1016 4.68 15.78 -25.17
C GLY A 1016 4.24 16.22 -26.57
N VAL A 1017 4.28 15.33 -27.55
CA VAL A 1017 3.69 15.54 -28.88
C VAL A 1017 2.16 15.39 -28.86
N LEU A 1018 1.59 14.48 -28.07
CA LEU A 1018 0.14 14.26 -27.97
C LEU A 1018 -0.60 15.32 -27.14
N PHE A 1019 0.08 16.04 -26.23
CA PHE A 1019 -0.51 17.26 -25.64
C PHE A 1019 -0.54 18.44 -26.63
N SER A 1020 0.25 18.38 -27.72
CA SER A 1020 0.16 19.30 -28.86
C SER A 1020 -0.67 18.78 -30.04
N SER A 1021 -1.00 17.48 -30.14
CA SER A 1021 -1.70 16.95 -31.33
C SER A 1021 -2.65 15.75 -31.17
N ALA A 1022 -2.81 15.13 -29.99
CA ALA A 1022 -3.73 13.98 -29.84
C ALA A 1022 -4.68 14.00 -28.62
N ALA A 1023 -4.48 14.93 -27.68
CA ALA A 1023 -5.58 15.42 -26.84
C ALA A 1023 -6.47 16.46 -27.60
N LEU A 1024 -6.07 16.81 -28.83
CA LEU A 1024 -6.69 17.79 -29.73
C LEU A 1024 -6.43 17.36 -31.18
N ASN A 1025 -7.11 16.37 -31.76
CA ASN A 1025 -8.31 16.53 -32.62
C ASN A 1025 -8.69 15.11 -33.17
N PRO A 1026 -9.96 14.77 -33.55
CA PRO A 1026 -10.85 15.71 -34.21
C PRO A 1026 -12.37 15.68 -33.87
N PHE A 1027 -12.91 16.89 -33.80
CA PHE A 1027 -14.32 17.34 -33.88
C PHE A 1027 -15.11 17.57 -32.56
N ASP A 1028 -15.18 18.87 -32.25
CA ASP A 1028 -16.21 19.64 -31.55
C ASP A 1028 -16.30 19.66 -30.01
N GLY A 1029 -15.82 20.78 -29.45
CA GLY A 1029 -16.47 21.42 -28.30
C GLY A 1029 -15.49 21.92 -27.23
N TYR A 1030 -14.88 23.10 -27.40
CA TYR A 1030 -14.03 23.63 -26.32
C TYR A 1030 -13.77 25.16 -26.23
N PRO A 1031 -14.80 26.03 -26.15
CA PRO A 1031 -14.55 27.48 -26.03
C PRO A 1031 -13.74 27.90 -24.78
N GLN A 1032 -13.68 27.10 -23.70
CA GLN A 1032 -12.94 27.46 -22.47
C GLN A 1032 -11.48 26.93 -22.40
N LEU A 1033 -11.17 25.71 -22.86
CA LEU A 1033 -9.76 25.28 -23.06
C LEU A 1033 -9.11 26.01 -24.23
N LEU A 1034 -9.84 26.44 -25.27
CA LEU A 1034 -9.22 27.18 -26.38
C LEU A 1034 -8.63 28.52 -25.90
N ASN A 1035 -9.29 29.23 -24.99
CA ASN A 1035 -8.76 30.48 -24.42
C ASN A 1035 -7.58 30.25 -23.46
N ALA A 1036 -7.52 29.08 -22.82
CA ALA A 1036 -6.47 28.70 -21.88
C ALA A 1036 -5.24 28.14 -22.64
N ALA A 1037 -5.45 27.30 -23.65
CA ALA A 1037 -4.43 26.70 -24.51
C ALA A 1037 -3.80 27.72 -25.49
N THR A 1038 -4.56 28.69 -26.01
CA THR A 1038 -3.98 29.82 -26.78
C THR A 1038 -3.05 30.70 -25.94
N LYS A 1039 -3.20 30.66 -24.61
CA LYS A 1039 -2.34 31.35 -23.64
C LYS A 1039 -1.39 30.42 -22.88
N GLY A 1040 -1.44 29.11 -23.13
CA GLY A 1040 -0.64 28.09 -22.45
C GLY A 1040 -0.95 27.87 -20.95
N LEU A 1041 -2.09 28.29 -20.41
CA LEU A 1041 -2.49 28.19 -18.99
C LEU A 1041 -3.67 27.23 -18.79
N VAL A 1042 -3.65 26.39 -17.74
CA VAL A 1042 -4.71 25.39 -17.42
C VAL A 1042 -5.26 25.64 -16.01
N LYS A 1043 -6.58 25.85 -15.88
CA LYS A 1043 -7.25 26.07 -14.59
C LYS A 1043 -7.65 24.73 -13.93
N LEU A 1044 -6.77 24.18 -13.11
CA LEU A 1044 -6.95 22.87 -12.47
C LEU A 1044 -8.18 22.76 -11.55
N PRO A 1045 -8.55 23.78 -10.73
CA PRO A 1045 -9.73 23.68 -9.89
C PRO A 1045 -11.03 23.43 -10.67
N ALA A 1046 -11.13 23.92 -11.92
CA ALA A 1046 -12.31 23.69 -12.75
C ALA A 1046 -12.40 22.25 -13.29
N LEU A 1047 -11.27 21.57 -13.49
CA LEU A 1047 -11.19 20.16 -13.88
C LEU A 1047 -11.44 19.23 -12.69
N VAL A 1048 -11.00 19.61 -11.49
CA VAL A 1048 -11.15 18.81 -10.27
C VAL A 1048 -12.55 18.95 -9.67
N ALA A 1049 -13.09 20.18 -9.58
CA ALA A 1049 -14.40 20.47 -9.00
C ALA A 1049 -15.58 19.82 -9.76
N GLY A 1050 -15.38 19.49 -11.04
CA GLY A 1050 -16.37 18.80 -11.85
C GLY A 1050 -15.85 17.53 -12.52
N GLY A 1051 -14.77 16.94 -12.02
CA GLY A 1051 -14.15 15.72 -12.56
C GLY A 1051 -14.10 15.63 -14.10
N ALA A 1052 -14.18 14.40 -14.62
CA ALA A 1052 -14.52 14.16 -16.02
C ALA A 1052 -15.99 14.53 -16.34
N THR A 1053 -16.82 14.89 -15.35
CA THR A 1053 -18.24 15.23 -15.55
C THR A 1053 -18.44 16.60 -16.24
N ARG A 1054 -17.51 17.55 -16.16
CA ARG A 1054 -17.52 18.75 -17.04
C ARG A 1054 -16.95 18.49 -18.43
N LEU A 1055 -16.02 17.55 -18.54
CA LEU A 1055 -15.55 17.00 -19.82
C LEU A 1055 -16.62 16.09 -20.49
N SER A 1056 -17.59 15.60 -19.72
CA SER A 1056 -18.53 14.55 -20.13
C SER A 1056 -19.47 14.95 -21.26
N LYS A 1057 -19.82 16.24 -21.35
CA LYS A 1057 -20.68 16.76 -22.42
C LYS A 1057 -19.94 16.93 -23.75
N SER A 1058 -18.61 16.98 -23.74
CA SER A 1058 -17.78 17.20 -24.94
C SER A 1058 -16.88 16.02 -25.31
N VAL A 1059 -16.75 15.00 -24.45
CA VAL A 1059 -15.84 13.86 -24.67
C VAL A 1059 -16.51 12.51 -24.34
N PRO A 1060 -17.40 11.99 -25.21
CA PRO A 1060 -18.22 10.80 -24.93
C PRO A 1060 -17.41 9.53 -24.59
N HIS A 1061 -16.18 9.41 -25.12
CA HIS A 1061 -15.34 8.22 -24.88
C HIS A 1061 -14.76 8.17 -23.47
N LEU A 1062 -14.51 9.32 -22.82
CA LEU A 1062 -14.08 9.36 -21.42
C LEU A 1062 -15.22 8.99 -20.48
N VAL A 1063 -16.42 9.49 -20.77
CA VAL A 1063 -17.65 9.08 -20.05
C VAL A 1063 -17.86 7.58 -20.18
N THR A 1064 -17.71 7.05 -21.40
CA THR A 1064 -17.85 5.61 -21.62
C THR A 1064 -16.80 4.81 -20.85
N ALA A 1065 -15.56 5.29 -20.78
CA ALA A 1065 -14.50 4.62 -20.02
C ALA A 1065 -14.74 4.68 -18.50
N GLU A 1066 -15.17 5.83 -18.00
CA GLU A 1066 -15.56 6.03 -16.61
C GLU A 1066 -16.76 5.13 -16.23
N GLU A 1067 -17.84 5.14 -17.03
CA GLU A 1067 -19.00 4.30 -16.79
C GLU A 1067 -18.67 2.80 -16.87
N LYS A 1068 -17.80 2.38 -17.80
CA LYS A 1068 -17.33 0.99 -17.86
C LYS A 1068 -16.53 0.60 -16.62
N MET A 1069 -15.64 1.48 -16.13
CA MET A 1069 -14.90 1.22 -14.90
C MET A 1069 -15.85 1.17 -13.70
N ARG A 1070 -16.79 2.12 -13.61
CA ARG A 1070 -17.80 2.17 -12.56
C ARG A 1070 -18.66 0.90 -12.57
N SER A 1071 -19.24 0.54 -13.71
CA SER A 1071 -20.09 -0.65 -13.83
C SER A 1071 -19.33 -1.90 -13.44
N TYR A 1072 -18.09 -2.06 -13.93
CA TYR A 1072 -17.26 -3.22 -13.63
C TYR A 1072 -16.95 -3.35 -12.13
N LEU A 1073 -16.50 -2.26 -11.50
CA LEU A 1073 -16.07 -2.26 -10.11
C LEU A 1073 -17.27 -2.31 -9.13
N MET A 1074 -18.40 -1.70 -9.48
CA MET A 1074 -19.64 -1.78 -8.68
C MET A 1074 -20.26 -3.17 -8.73
N THR A 1075 -20.29 -3.82 -9.90
CA THR A 1075 -20.70 -5.23 -9.97
C THR A 1075 -19.74 -6.12 -9.18
N ALA A 1076 -18.42 -5.86 -9.24
CA ALA A 1076 -17.44 -6.55 -8.42
C ALA A 1076 -17.67 -6.36 -6.91
N ALA A 1077 -18.28 -5.24 -6.50
CA ALA A 1077 -18.71 -4.97 -5.13
C ALA A 1077 -20.09 -5.56 -4.77
N GLY A 1078 -20.73 -6.30 -5.69
CA GLY A 1078 -22.07 -6.86 -5.51
C GLY A 1078 -23.20 -5.83 -5.54
N GLN A 1079 -22.98 -4.71 -6.24
CA GLN A 1079 -24.00 -3.69 -6.48
C GLN A 1079 -24.49 -3.76 -7.93
N THR A 1080 -25.79 -3.58 -8.13
CA THR A 1080 -26.36 -3.47 -9.47
C THR A 1080 -26.13 -2.05 -10.01
N ALA A 1081 -25.59 -1.94 -11.23
CA ALA A 1081 -25.45 -0.66 -11.90
C ALA A 1081 -26.85 -0.07 -12.19
N PRO A 1082 -27.06 1.25 -12.05
CA PRO A 1082 -28.35 1.85 -12.34
C PRO A 1082 -28.70 1.75 -13.82
N SER A 1083 -29.93 1.30 -14.15
CA SER A 1083 -30.44 1.38 -15.52
C SER A 1083 -31.96 1.53 -15.57
N VAL A 1084 -32.46 2.77 -15.50
CA VAL A 1084 -33.77 3.14 -16.06
C VAL A 1084 -33.71 4.61 -16.52
N PRO A 1085 -34.08 4.95 -17.77
CA PRO A 1085 -34.40 6.32 -18.14
C PRO A 1085 -35.79 6.72 -17.58
N PRO A 1086 -35.96 7.94 -17.03
CA PRO A 1086 -37.22 8.32 -16.36
C PRO A 1086 -38.41 8.29 -17.33
N ALA A 1087 -39.53 7.72 -16.89
CA ALA A 1087 -40.73 7.54 -17.71
C ALA A 1087 -41.72 8.74 -17.67
N ALA A 1088 -41.48 9.75 -16.84
CA ALA A 1088 -42.36 10.91 -16.71
C ALA A 1088 -41.58 12.13 -16.21
N GLY A 1089 -41.82 13.31 -16.80
CA GLY A 1089 -41.19 14.58 -16.44
C GLY A 1089 -41.03 15.54 -17.62
N LEU A 1090 -40.96 16.84 -17.35
CA LEU A 1090 -40.64 17.85 -18.36
C LEU A 1090 -39.13 18.10 -18.37
N SER A 1091 -38.52 18.02 -19.55
CA SER A 1091 -37.14 18.45 -19.73
C SER A 1091 -37.04 19.97 -19.67
N GLY A 1092 -35.99 20.47 -19.04
CA GLY A 1092 -35.66 21.88 -18.99
C GLY A 1092 -34.26 22.11 -18.45
N THR A 1093 -33.96 23.35 -18.10
CA THR A 1093 -32.69 23.73 -17.49
C THR A 1093 -32.92 24.47 -16.17
N ASN A 1094 -32.06 24.25 -15.18
CA ASN A 1094 -32.03 25.03 -13.94
C ASN A 1094 -30.56 25.38 -13.65
N GLN A 1095 -30.25 26.67 -13.48
CA GLN A 1095 -28.87 27.15 -13.32
C GLN A 1095 -27.91 26.68 -14.44
N GLY A 1096 -28.43 26.51 -15.67
CA GLY A 1096 -27.67 26.04 -16.83
C GLY A 1096 -27.38 24.53 -16.86
N VAL A 1097 -27.96 23.75 -15.95
CA VAL A 1097 -27.88 22.28 -15.93
C VAL A 1097 -29.18 21.70 -16.49
N ASP A 1098 -29.08 20.69 -17.36
CA ASP A 1098 -30.23 19.96 -17.91
C ASP A 1098 -30.87 19.10 -16.81
N VAL A 1099 -32.18 19.22 -16.62
CA VAL A 1099 -32.93 18.53 -15.56
C VAL A 1099 -34.28 18.08 -16.09
N HIS A 1100 -34.68 16.86 -15.73
CA HIS A 1100 -36.08 16.45 -15.81
C HIS A 1100 -36.78 16.83 -14.51
N ALA A 1101 -37.85 17.61 -14.60
CA ALA A 1101 -38.56 18.12 -13.45
C ALA A 1101 -40.07 17.87 -13.53
N THR A 1102 -40.72 17.88 -12.38
CA THR A 1102 -42.18 17.88 -12.26
C THR A 1102 -42.65 18.99 -11.33
N GLY A 1103 -43.87 19.46 -11.55
CA GLY A 1103 -44.51 20.48 -10.73
C GLY A 1103 -45.24 19.83 -9.55
N HIS A 1104 -45.00 20.34 -8.33
CA HIS A 1104 -45.70 19.95 -7.11
C HIS A 1104 -45.94 21.18 -6.23
N ASN A 1105 -47.17 21.40 -5.78
CA ASN A 1105 -47.56 22.54 -4.93
C ASN A 1105 -47.03 23.91 -5.40
N GLY A 1106 -47.08 24.17 -6.72
CA GLY A 1106 -46.63 25.44 -7.32
C GLY A 1106 -45.11 25.62 -7.43
N ARG A 1107 -44.32 24.57 -7.18
CA ARG A 1107 -42.85 24.56 -7.31
C ARG A 1107 -42.39 23.43 -8.22
N TRP A 1108 -41.20 23.58 -8.81
CA TRP A 1108 -40.58 22.54 -9.64
C TRP A 1108 -39.57 21.73 -8.83
N TYR A 1109 -39.59 20.41 -8.98
CA TYR A 1109 -38.65 19.50 -8.33
C TYR A 1109 -38.04 18.57 -9.37
N ALA A 1110 -36.77 18.21 -9.20
CA ALA A 1110 -36.11 17.27 -10.08
C ALA A 1110 -36.64 15.87 -9.89
N ILE A 1111 -36.55 15.04 -10.92
CA ILE A 1111 -36.95 13.63 -10.88
C ILE A 1111 -35.70 12.77 -10.78
N ASP A 1112 -35.67 11.89 -9.79
CA ASP A 1112 -34.61 10.92 -9.63
C ASP A 1112 -34.71 9.90 -10.77
N PRO A 1113 -33.66 9.76 -11.60
CA PRO A 1113 -33.68 8.87 -12.76
C PRO A 1113 -33.87 7.39 -12.38
N ARG A 1114 -33.53 6.97 -11.15
CA ARG A 1114 -33.68 5.58 -10.70
C ARG A 1114 -35.11 5.28 -10.22
N SER A 1115 -35.65 6.13 -9.37
CA SER A 1115 -36.98 5.90 -8.76
C SER A 1115 -38.13 6.47 -9.59
N GLY A 1116 -37.85 7.41 -10.51
CA GLY A 1116 -38.86 8.18 -11.21
C GLY A 1116 -39.66 9.12 -10.30
N GLN A 1117 -39.22 9.29 -9.05
CA GLN A 1117 -39.89 10.12 -8.05
C GLN A 1117 -39.26 11.51 -7.98
N PRO A 1118 -40.03 12.56 -7.64
CA PRO A 1118 -39.46 13.88 -7.44
C PRO A 1118 -38.61 13.92 -6.16
N PHE A 1119 -37.58 14.76 -6.15
CA PHE A 1119 -36.65 14.90 -5.02
C PHE A 1119 -35.95 16.26 -5.02
N GLY A 1120 -35.23 16.57 -3.93
CA GLY A 1120 -34.40 17.77 -3.82
C GLY A 1120 -35.15 18.99 -3.27
N THR A 1121 -34.46 20.14 -3.26
CA THR A 1121 -35.07 21.44 -2.98
C THR A 1121 -35.70 22.04 -4.24
N PRO A 1122 -36.56 23.06 -4.13
CA PRO A 1122 -37.23 23.66 -5.28
C PRO A 1122 -36.25 24.20 -6.33
N LEU A 1123 -36.48 23.87 -7.60
CA LEU A 1123 -35.75 24.37 -8.75
C LEU A 1123 -36.22 25.80 -9.09
N ASN A 1124 -35.75 26.78 -8.31
CA ASN A 1124 -36.21 28.17 -8.38
C ASN A 1124 -35.96 28.86 -9.75
N GLU A 1125 -35.03 28.35 -10.56
CA GLU A 1125 -34.67 28.89 -11.88
C GLU A 1125 -35.01 27.92 -13.01
N PHE A 1126 -35.94 26.99 -12.80
CA PHE A 1126 -36.30 26.02 -13.82
C PHE A 1126 -36.97 26.68 -15.03
N GLN A 1127 -36.36 26.49 -16.19
CA GLN A 1127 -36.86 26.90 -17.49
C GLN A 1127 -37.14 25.66 -18.33
N GLN A 1128 -38.42 25.43 -18.63
CA GLN A 1128 -38.84 24.31 -19.47
C GLN A 1128 -38.21 24.43 -20.88
N ALA A 1129 -37.73 23.31 -21.41
CA ALA A 1129 -37.26 23.24 -22.79
C ALA A 1129 -38.43 23.50 -23.73
N ARG A 1130 -38.25 24.41 -24.70
CA ARG A 1130 -39.26 24.77 -25.69
C ARG A 1130 -39.42 23.73 -26.78
#